data_AF-A0A9W8ZHK1-F1
#
_entry.id   AF-A0A9W8ZHK1-F1
#
_cell.length_a   1.000
_cell.length_b   1.000
_cell.length_c   1.000
_cell.angle_alpha   90.00
_cell.angle_beta   90.00
_cell.angle_gamma   90.00
#
_symmetry.space_group_name_H-M   'P 1'
#
loop_
_entity.id
_entity.type
_entity.pdbx_description
1 polymer ?
#
loop_
_entity_poly.entity_id
_entity_poly.type
_entity_poly.pdbx_seq_one_letter_code
_entity_poly.pdbx_strand_id
1 'polypeptide(L)'
;MPTALKKALEKLKPGHSSHGSEDESGIKSPTGTKSPVGVTANGRAQSPAATPRSSGVFAHRPSGDYKRDQIASPTESRSSLDHAAGPPRKSMTGVFHRGTQSSSRSGSKDRKHERSGSLSTHSPMRVVKEKLHIGDSSDDEDGPLNRDGEPLSRNQQRKHEKQAQQEERHKQNQEKEAEIERRRKEMEQQAAAELTPEQKAKYGVVPPNSYAGEWKHQQRSNIQEFTVDDVGKEVIFRARIHHLRKMSSKFVFFVFRQQLATIQGVLMEHSDISKYMLYWAEHLEVESVVLVKGILQAPNSKQGEVTGTTIHDVEISVHALHVEAEIADHLPFNVYEAEVTQADVDAEIAAPDHKDGHNRVRIADRTRLNNRVIDLRSTASQGIFRIQSGICNLFRSALDEQGFIEIHTPKLQGGATESGASVFKVEYFSRGAFLAQSPQLAKQMAISADFGKVYEIGPVFRAENSNTYRHLTEYTGLDLEMQIDEHYHEVLRVLDRTFKTIFKGIYERYRPEIEVVKKHFPHEDLVWLDQTPIIPFAEGVRMLNESGWRDDNGNPLDENEDLGTRDEVQLGRVIKEKLGTDYYVLDKFPANARPFYAMADPTNPELTNSFDIFCRGQEILSGGQRIHDSRMLLDKMEKLKMDPSTMEEYIQGFQWGAPPHGGGGIGLERILMLLLNLGNIRHASMFPRDPKSLPEKPVIKQLRHPDASTMHPPWEGQDRVLAKIDLQPIEKLIANYGDATNTSWLEPRTEIWRDQNTGAAVGFVPQDGFAITVGDPLCHESQYLKTMTGYLKYIKKERNLKPLWLLVGAPVEEVLATKFNWRTFSVTGEQRVDPAHNPAEKDADVQRKIRHAEKEGVKISDYSIGTPPPPEVKKQVDARVEDWLKGRKGRQVHLTNIHPWQDEEHRQYHIAQTPDGTIAAFVAMAQLSPDHGWQVKYSLDFPNAPSGSIEYIVTHALKAVAASGAESVTFGGGASSKFTPGHNVKGTRVKVLSRAYHAIATELKLTNKTEFREKLGAVDDPSYICYPPHGLGPMAIKAILNFFEDDDM
;
A
#
# COMPACT_ATOMS: atom_id res chain seq x y z
N MET A 1 4.07 21.69 57.77
CA MET A 1 5.32 21.83 56.98
C MET A 1 6.36 20.82 57.50
N PRO A 2 6.52 19.64 56.88
CA PRO A 2 7.52 18.65 57.28
C PRO A 2 8.94 19.06 56.82
N THR A 3 9.94 18.74 57.65
CA THR A 3 11.32 19.24 57.52
C THR A 3 12.07 18.76 56.27
N ALA A 4 11.63 17.65 55.66
CA ALA A 4 12.25 17.08 54.47
C ALA A 4 12.09 17.98 53.22
N LEU A 5 10.90 18.54 53.01
CA LEU A 5 10.59 19.35 51.82
C LEU A 5 11.48 20.61 51.74
N LYS A 6 11.75 21.25 52.89
CA LYS A 6 12.59 22.44 52.97
C LYS A 6 14.04 22.15 52.53
N LYS A 7 14.60 21.01 52.96
CA LYS A 7 15.97 20.55 52.57
C LYS A 7 16.12 20.19 51.09
N ALA A 8 15.03 19.90 50.38
CA ALA A 8 15.07 19.64 48.94
C ALA A 8 15.19 20.93 48.11
N LEU A 9 14.56 22.01 48.57
CA LEU A 9 14.43 23.27 47.82
C LEU A 9 15.70 24.14 47.86
N GLU A 10 16.47 24.07 48.94
CA GLU A 10 17.70 24.88 49.12
C GLU A 10 18.84 24.47 48.17
N LYS A 11 18.77 23.28 47.55
CA LYS A 11 19.82 22.74 46.66
C LYS A 11 19.73 23.17 45.19
N LEU A 12 18.87 24.14 44.84
CA LEU A 12 18.58 24.54 43.46
C LEU A 12 19.31 25.82 42.96
N LYS A 13 20.35 26.30 43.67
CA LYS A 13 21.24 27.37 43.16
C LYS A 13 22.40 26.78 42.32
N PRO A 14 22.71 27.34 41.14
CA PRO A 14 23.82 26.87 40.32
C PRO A 14 25.18 27.40 40.80
N GLY A 15 26.21 26.54 40.77
CA GLY A 15 27.62 26.89 40.87
C GLY A 15 28.38 26.44 39.61
N HIS A 16 29.47 27.13 39.28
CA HIS A 16 30.31 26.85 38.10
C HIS A 16 31.48 25.89 38.41
N SER A 17 32.09 25.37 37.33
CA SER A 17 33.43 24.73 37.28
C SER A 17 33.59 23.36 37.98
N SER A 18 34.56 22.49 37.62
CA SER A 18 35.27 22.24 36.35
C SER A 18 36.18 21.00 36.49
N HIS A 19 36.40 20.25 35.39
CA HIS A 19 37.42 19.18 35.23
C HIS A 19 37.34 17.97 36.20
N GLY A 20 38.13 16.93 35.88
CA GLY A 20 38.21 15.65 36.59
C GLY A 20 38.11 14.45 35.65
N SER A 21 39.23 13.79 35.38
CA SER A 21 39.37 12.60 34.52
C SER A 21 39.80 11.36 35.32
N GLU A 22 39.96 10.24 34.62
CA GLU A 22 40.70 9.00 34.97
C GLU A 22 39.87 7.76 35.38
N ASP A 23 40.56 6.61 35.30
CA ASP A 23 40.04 5.28 34.93
C ASP A 23 40.25 4.22 36.04
N GLU A 24 40.11 2.93 35.65
CA GLU A 24 40.71 1.72 36.25
C GLU A 24 40.04 0.97 37.44
N SER A 25 39.32 -0.09 37.04
CA SER A 25 39.61 -1.49 37.45
C SER A 25 39.15 -2.06 38.82
N GLY A 26 39.26 -3.39 38.97
CA GLY A 26 39.12 -4.15 40.24
C GLY A 26 37.74 -4.82 40.48
N ILE A 27 37.36 -5.98 39.92
CA ILE A 27 37.86 -7.38 40.06
C ILE A 27 37.26 -8.20 41.24
N LYS A 28 36.82 -9.44 40.91
CA LYS A 28 36.58 -10.68 41.71
C LYS A 28 35.19 -11.04 42.28
N SER A 29 34.94 -12.35 42.17
CA SER A 29 33.80 -13.17 42.61
C SER A 29 34.06 -13.89 43.95
N PRO A 30 33.09 -14.66 44.50
CA PRO A 30 33.36 -16.10 44.66
C PRO A 30 32.19 -17.09 44.45
N THR A 31 32.55 -18.39 44.50
CA THR A 31 31.81 -19.68 44.55
C THR A 31 30.62 -19.80 45.54
N GLY A 32 29.73 -20.81 45.51
CA GLY A 32 29.53 -21.98 44.62
C GLY A 32 28.85 -23.21 45.29
N THR A 33 28.63 -24.29 44.51
CA THR A 33 28.34 -25.73 44.89
C THR A 33 26.98 -26.28 45.42
N LYS A 34 26.46 -27.29 44.64
CA LYS A 34 25.91 -28.64 45.01
C LYS A 34 24.40 -28.91 45.31
N SER A 35 23.98 -30.11 44.87
CA SER A 35 22.65 -30.79 44.94
C SER A 35 22.60 -31.87 46.06
N PRO A 36 21.49 -32.62 46.33
CA PRO A 36 21.19 -33.89 45.57
C PRO A 36 19.74 -34.52 45.58
N VAL A 37 19.43 -35.30 44.50
CA VAL A 37 18.80 -36.67 44.42
C VAL A 37 17.36 -37.03 44.91
N GLY A 38 16.64 -37.83 44.08
CA GLY A 38 15.56 -38.79 44.43
C GLY A 38 14.29 -38.68 43.53
N VAL A 39 13.80 -39.59 42.67
CA VAL A 39 13.90 -41.06 42.34
C VAL A 39 12.80 -41.97 42.94
N THR A 40 11.85 -42.44 42.10
CA THR A 40 11.21 -43.81 42.00
C THR A 40 9.93 -43.78 41.12
N ALA A 41 9.24 -44.92 40.87
CA ALA A 41 9.41 -45.79 39.69
C ALA A 41 8.18 -46.71 39.41
N ASN A 42 8.07 -47.28 38.20
CA ASN A 42 7.14 -48.35 37.72
C ASN A 42 5.63 -48.00 37.59
N GLY A 43 4.83 -48.60 36.67
CA GLY A 43 5.14 -49.42 35.48
C GLY A 43 4.02 -50.41 35.04
N ARG A 44 3.98 -50.78 33.74
CA ARG A 44 3.22 -51.91 33.08
C ARG A 44 1.65 -51.86 33.12
N ALA A 45 0.88 -52.44 32.18
CA ALA A 45 1.11 -53.02 30.82
C ALA A 45 -0.23 -53.34 30.10
N GLN A 46 -0.15 -53.96 28.90
CA GLN A 46 -1.16 -54.78 28.17
C GLN A 46 -2.13 -54.12 27.16
N SER A 47 -2.30 -54.82 26.03
CA SER A 47 -3.36 -54.75 25.01
C SER A 47 -4.18 -56.06 25.07
N PRO A 48 -5.37 -56.21 24.41
CA PRO A 48 -5.35 -56.64 23.00
C PRO A 48 -6.60 -56.31 22.10
N ALA A 49 -6.36 -56.39 20.78
CA ALA A 49 -7.20 -56.84 19.64
C ALA A 49 -8.75 -56.76 19.61
N ALA A 50 -9.30 -56.28 18.48
CA ALA A 50 -10.40 -56.91 17.70
C ALA A 50 -10.54 -56.34 16.26
N THR A 51 -11.11 -57.11 15.33
CA THR A 51 -11.34 -56.81 13.87
C THR A 51 -12.69 -57.43 13.44
N PRO A 52 -13.09 -57.52 12.14
CA PRO A 52 -13.26 -56.52 11.05
C PRO A 52 -14.68 -56.56 10.41
N ARG A 53 -14.96 -55.76 9.35
CA ARG A 53 -15.92 -55.97 8.21
C ARG A 53 -16.10 -54.65 7.41
N SER A 54 -16.46 -54.58 6.12
CA SER A 54 -16.49 -55.58 5.03
C SER A 54 -16.71 -54.94 3.64
N SER A 55 -15.96 -55.43 2.64
CA SER A 55 -16.26 -55.53 1.18
C SER A 55 -17.39 -54.72 0.52
N GLY A 56 -17.05 -54.08 -0.60
CA GLY A 56 -17.98 -53.75 -1.70
C GLY A 56 -17.26 -53.79 -3.06
N VAL A 57 -17.81 -54.52 -4.03
CA VAL A 57 -17.22 -54.76 -5.38
C VAL A 57 -18.34 -54.74 -6.42
N PHE A 58 -18.21 -53.95 -7.48
CA PHE A 58 -18.85 -54.21 -8.78
C PHE A 58 -18.12 -53.50 -9.95
N ALA A 59 -18.50 -53.79 -11.19
CA ALA A 59 -17.54 -53.92 -12.29
C ALA A 59 -18.09 -53.65 -13.71
N HIS A 60 -17.14 -53.41 -14.62
CA HIS A 60 -17.15 -53.73 -16.06
C HIS A 60 -18.24 -53.18 -17.02
N ARG A 61 -17.75 -52.35 -17.97
CA ARG A 61 -17.92 -52.47 -19.46
C ARG A 61 -19.31 -52.18 -20.10
N PRO A 62 -19.40 -51.99 -21.44
CA PRO A 62 -18.52 -51.25 -22.37
C PRO A 62 -19.30 -50.47 -23.48
N SER A 63 -18.59 -50.09 -24.56
CA SER A 63 -19.06 -49.72 -25.93
C SER A 63 -19.53 -48.25 -26.16
N GLY A 64 -19.37 -47.69 -27.36
CA GLY A 64 -18.87 -48.30 -28.62
C GLY A 64 -18.34 -47.30 -29.68
N ASP A 65 -17.83 -47.84 -30.79
CA ASP A 65 -17.21 -47.10 -31.91
C ASP A 65 -18.18 -46.20 -32.70
N TYR A 66 -17.62 -45.24 -33.45
CA TYR A 66 -17.97 -45.08 -34.87
C TYR A 66 -16.77 -44.66 -35.74
N LYS A 67 -16.79 -45.10 -37.01
CA LYS A 67 -15.76 -44.88 -38.06
C LYS A 67 -16.23 -43.75 -39.00
N ARG A 68 -15.39 -42.78 -39.43
CA ARG A 68 -14.23 -42.81 -40.36
C ARG A 68 -14.66 -42.35 -41.77
N ASP A 69 -13.71 -41.77 -42.51
CA ASP A 69 -13.66 -41.52 -43.98
C ASP A 69 -13.96 -40.08 -44.46
N GLN A 70 -13.31 -39.52 -45.49
CA GLN A 70 -11.96 -39.73 -46.10
C GLN A 70 -11.70 -38.64 -47.18
N ILE A 71 -10.51 -38.62 -47.82
CA ILE A 71 -10.23 -38.02 -49.18
C ILE A 71 -10.26 -36.46 -49.22
N ALA A 72 -9.34 -35.72 -49.88
CA ALA A 72 -8.13 -36.07 -50.64
C ALA A 72 -7.06 -34.96 -50.60
N SER A 73 -5.80 -35.34 -50.88
CA SER A 73 -4.79 -34.50 -51.56
C SER A 73 -4.69 -34.96 -53.03
N PRO A 74 -4.06 -34.21 -53.97
CA PRO A 74 -2.63 -34.48 -54.22
C PRO A 74 -1.79 -33.32 -54.86
N THR A 75 -0.44 -33.45 -54.84
CA THR A 75 0.59 -33.10 -55.90
C THR A 75 0.58 -31.72 -56.61
N GLU A 76 1.66 -31.14 -57.18
CA GLU A 76 3.11 -31.41 -57.32
C GLU A 76 3.79 -30.04 -57.68
N SER A 77 4.91 -29.61 -57.10
CA SER A 77 6.33 -29.81 -57.50
C SER A 77 6.90 -28.97 -58.68
N ARG A 78 8.16 -28.50 -58.49
CA ARG A 78 9.14 -28.00 -59.51
C ARG A 78 8.83 -26.64 -60.21
N SER A 79 9.82 -25.84 -60.68
CA SER A 79 11.30 -25.79 -60.55
C SER A 79 11.89 -24.47 -61.11
N SER A 80 13.21 -24.23 -60.96
CA SER A 80 14.14 -23.55 -61.93
C SER A 80 13.93 -22.05 -62.31
N LEU A 81 14.94 -21.21 -62.65
CA LEU A 81 16.43 -21.15 -62.48
C LEU A 81 16.94 -19.73 -62.89
N ASP A 82 18.27 -19.55 -63.01
CA ASP A 82 19.02 -18.45 -63.71
C ASP A 82 19.03 -17.05 -63.04
N HIS A 83 20.19 -16.41 -62.72
CA HIS A 83 21.34 -15.90 -63.52
C HIS A 83 21.03 -14.57 -64.28
N ALA A 84 21.85 -13.51 -64.32
CA ALA A 84 23.07 -13.03 -63.61
C ALA A 84 23.22 -11.48 -63.89
N ALA A 85 24.26 -10.67 -63.61
CA ALA A 85 25.64 -10.78 -63.09
C ALA A 85 26.14 -9.40 -62.54
N GLY A 86 27.44 -9.25 -62.18
CA GLY A 86 28.14 -7.96 -61.96
C GLY A 86 29.12 -7.62 -63.12
N PRO A 87 30.28 -6.92 -62.94
CA PRO A 87 30.88 -6.17 -61.80
C PRO A 87 31.36 -4.74 -62.28
N PRO A 88 32.53 -4.10 -61.96
CA PRO A 88 33.53 -4.22 -60.87
C PRO A 88 34.10 -2.90 -60.22
N ARG A 89 34.74 -3.08 -59.04
CA ARG A 89 36.01 -2.46 -58.50
C ARG A 89 36.49 -1.05 -58.96
N LYS A 90 36.90 -0.21 -57.98
CA LYS A 90 38.34 0.08 -57.66
C LYS A 90 38.55 0.94 -56.39
N SER A 91 39.82 1.16 -56.01
CA SER A 91 40.28 1.66 -54.69
C SER A 91 41.56 2.53 -54.75
N MET A 92 41.83 3.30 -53.68
CA MET A 92 43.14 3.73 -53.10
C MET A 92 43.57 5.23 -53.08
N THR A 93 43.81 5.72 -51.83
CA THR A 93 44.97 6.48 -51.28
C THR A 93 45.40 7.89 -51.76
N GLY A 94 45.81 8.76 -50.81
CA GLY A 94 46.71 9.93 -50.99
C GLY A 94 46.99 10.75 -49.70
N VAL A 95 48.24 11.21 -49.46
CA VAL A 95 48.76 11.84 -48.18
C VAL A 95 49.61 13.11 -48.46
N PHE A 96 50.01 14.02 -47.55
CA PHE A 96 50.21 14.07 -46.08
C PHE A 96 49.56 15.38 -45.49
N HIS A 97 49.96 16.13 -44.43
CA HIS A 97 51.00 16.27 -43.35
C HIS A 97 50.36 17.20 -42.25
N ARG A 98 50.86 17.62 -41.05
CA ARG A 98 52.09 17.60 -40.20
C ARG A 98 51.59 17.81 -38.71
N GLY A 99 52.31 18.13 -37.61
CA GLY A 99 53.70 18.50 -37.26
C GLY A 99 53.88 19.99 -36.88
N THR A 100 54.40 20.44 -35.72
CA THR A 100 54.90 19.76 -34.48
C THR A 100 55.27 20.80 -33.37
N GLN A 101 54.98 20.51 -32.07
CA GLN A 101 55.59 21.12 -30.84
C GLN A 101 55.38 22.65 -30.63
N SER A 102 55.69 23.32 -29.50
CA SER A 102 56.44 23.02 -28.25
C SER A 102 55.98 23.97 -27.08
N SER A 103 56.38 23.87 -25.80
CA SER A 103 56.53 22.73 -24.86
C SER A 103 56.88 23.19 -23.41
N SER A 104 56.40 22.47 -22.37
CA SER A 104 56.98 22.38 -21.00
C SER A 104 56.79 23.59 -20.02
N ARG A 105 56.93 23.50 -18.67
CA ARG A 105 57.20 22.36 -17.75
C ARG A 105 56.84 22.66 -16.27
N SER A 106 56.41 21.62 -15.52
CA SER A 106 56.65 21.30 -14.09
C SER A 106 56.77 22.38 -12.98
N GLY A 107 56.04 22.18 -11.87
CA GLY A 107 56.40 22.72 -10.54
C GLY A 107 55.38 22.33 -9.44
N SER A 108 55.82 21.69 -8.36
CA SER A 108 54.93 21.20 -7.26
C SER A 108 55.38 21.69 -5.88
N LYS A 109 54.44 22.02 -4.98
CA LYS A 109 54.44 21.51 -3.58
C LYS A 109 53.23 21.91 -2.72
N ASP A 110 52.90 20.99 -1.80
CA ASP A 110 52.33 21.13 -0.45
C ASP A 110 51.03 21.94 -0.15
N ARG A 111 49.99 21.19 0.26
CA ARG A 111 49.21 21.31 1.53
C ARG A 111 48.64 22.73 1.88
N LYS A 112 47.33 22.93 2.13
CA LYS A 112 46.45 22.17 3.07
C LYS A 112 44.98 22.70 3.06
N HIS A 113 44.03 21.88 3.55
CA HIS A 113 42.65 22.16 4.05
C HIS A 113 41.52 22.79 3.17
N GLU A 114 40.38 22.08 3.25
CA GLU A 114 38.98 22.55 3.42
C GLU A 114 38.07 23.09 2.29
N ARG A 115 37.00 22.31 2.08
CA ARG A 115 35.58 22.70 1.90
C ARG A 115 35.19 23.71 0.81
N SER A 116 34.97 23.13 -0.37
CA SER A 116 33.66 23.12 -1.07
C SER A 116 32.86 24.44 -1.14
N GLY A 117 32.89 25.09 -2.31
CA GLY A 117 31.97 26.18 -2.65
C GLY A 117 32.04 26.59 -4.13
N SER A 118 31.23 25.95 -4.98
CA SER A 118 31.02 26.34 -6.40
C SER A 118 29.51 26.36 -6.68
N LEU A 119 28.87 27.52 -6.84
CA LEU A 119 28.92 28.45 -8.00
C LEU A 119 28.10 27.95 -9.20
N SER A 120 26.93 28.57 -9.38
CA SER A 120 26.20 28.66 -10.65
C SER A 120 26.28 30.09 -11.18
N THR A 121 26.50 30.28 -12.48
CA THR A 121 26.90 31.55 -13.10
C THR A 121 25.75 32.56 -13.29
N HIS A 122 26.03 33.85 -13.14
CA HIS A 122 25.14 34.96 -13.51
C HIS A 122 25.45 35.54 -14.91
N SER A 123 24.44 36.17 -15.53
CA SER A 123 24.51 36.74 -16.89
C SER A 123 24.59 38.29 -16.87
N PRO A 124 25.22 38.97 -17.86
CA PRO A 124 25.89 40.26 -17.63
C PRO A 124 25.06 41.53 -17.91
N MET A 125 23.74 41.56 -17.66
CA MET A 125 22.91 42.77 -17.89
C MET A 125 22.80 43.73 -16.69
N ARG A 126 23.30 43.37 -15.50
CA ARG A 126 23.05 44.15 -14.26
C ARG A 126 23.96 45.38 -14.08
N VAL A 127 25.21 45.30 -14.56
CA VAL A 127 26.26 46.31 -14.33
C VAL A 127 25.98 47.67 -14.98
N VAL A 128 25.16 47.70 -16.05
CA VAL A 128 24.83 48.94 -16.77
C VAL A 128 23.83 49.80 -15.99
N LYS A 129 22.91 49.19 -15.23
CA LYS A 129 21.79 49.92 -14.59
C LYS A 129 22.15 50.56 -13.23
N GLU A 130 23.23 50.13 -12.58
CA GLU A 130 23.70 50.69 -11.29
C GLU A 130 24.57 51.95 -11.45
N LYS A 131 25.03 52.29 -12.66
CA LYS A 131 25.92 53.44 -12.91
C LYS A 131 25.24 54.77 -13.27
N LEU A 132 23.93 54.80 -13.42
CA LEU A 132 23.16 56.01 -13.79
C LEU A 132 22.25 56.43 -12.64
N HIS A 133 22.82 57.06 -11.61
CA HIS A 133 22.08 57.64 -10.50
C HIS A 133 21.27 58.87 -10.99
N ILE A 134 20.08 58.61 -11.50
CA ILE A 134 19.04 59.60 -11.78
C ILE A 134 17.78 59.06 -11.10
N GLY A 135 17.33 59.75 -10.05
CA GLY A 135 16.02 59.52 -9.46
C GLY A 135 15.07 60.63 -9.89
N ASP A 136 13.77 60.32 -9.87
CA ASP A 136 12.75 61.30 -9.53
C ASP A 136 11.64 60.59 -8.75
N SER A 137 10.80 61.37 -8.06
CA SER A 137 9.74 60.90 -7.16
C SER A 137 8.38 60.80 -7.84
N SER A 138 7.63 59.75 -7.52
CA SER A 138 6.17 59.77 -7.49
C SER A 138 5.68 58.65 -6.56
N ASP A 139 4.88 59.01 -5.55
CA ASP A 139 4.20 58.04 -4.70
C ASP A 139 3.05 57.35 -5.46
N ASP A 140 2.84 56.06 -5.17
CA ASP A 140 1.58 55.33 -5.40
C ASP A 140 1.59 54.11 -4.45
N GLU A 141 1.29 54.35 -3.16
CA GLU A 141 1.03 53.26 -2.21
C GLU A 141 -0.41 52.75 -2.37
N ASP A 142 -0.60 51.74 -3.24
CA ASP A 142 -1.82 50.93 -3.25
C ASP A 142 -1.48 49.43 -3.40
N GLY A 143 -0.64 48.95 -2.48
CA GLY A 143 -0.29 47.53 -2.35
C GLY A 143 -1.15 46.84 -1.29
N PRO A 144 -1.67 45.62 -1.54
CA PRO A 144 -2.57 44.96 -0.60
C PRO A 144 -1.94 44.79 0.80
N LEU A 145 -2.68 45.25 1.81
CA LEU A 145 -2.27 45.26 3.22
C LEU A 145 -2.59 43.93 3.91
N ASN A 146 -1.86 43.63 4.98
CA ASN A 146 -2.16 42.53 5.89
C ASN A 146 -3.32 42.91 6.86
N ARG A 147 -3.78 41.94 7.66
CA ARG A 147 -4.92 42.13 8.58
C ARG A 147 -4.64 43.07 9.77
N ASP A 148 -3.40 43.53 9.92
CA ASP A 148 -2.93 44.44 10.96
C ASP A 148 -2.51 45.82 10.37
N GLY A 149 -2.71 46.04 9.06
CA GLY A 149 -2.53 47.32 8.37
C GLY A 149 -1.17 47.55 7.70
N GLU A 150 -0.27 46.57 7.68
CA GLU A 150 1.07 46.71 7.08
C GLU A 150 1.15 46.13 5.65
N PRO A 151 1.99 46.68 4.75
CA PRO A 151 2.16 46.15 3.39
C PRO A 151 2.72 44.72 3.38
N LEU A 152 2.13 43.83 2.57
CA LEU A 152 2.53 42.43 2.48
C LEU A 152 3.98 42.26 2.01
N SER A 153 4.73 41.34 2.64
CA SER A 153 6.10 41.03 2.22
C SER A 153 6.15 40.37 0.82
N ARG A 154 7.28 40.49 0.10
CA ARG A 154 7.45 39.94 -1.27
C ARG A 154 7.07 38.47 -1.46
N ASN A 155 7.20 37.63 -0.43
CA ASN A 155 6.78 36.22 -0.51
C ASN A 155 5.27 36.04 -0.25
N GLN A 156 4.64 36.93 0.53
CA GLN A 156 3.18 36.97 0.68
C GLN A 156 2.52 37.59 -0.56
N GLN A 157 3.07 38.67 -1.11
CA GLN A 157 2.66 39.26 -2.39
C GLN A 157 2.65 38.19 -3.48
N ARG A 158 3.76 37.48 -3.70
CA ARG A 158 3.83 36.37 -4.68
C ARG A 158 2.89 35.20 -4.43
N LYS A 159 2.45 34.98 -3.18
CA LYS A 159 1.42 33.98 -2.87
C LYS A 159 0.02 34.52 -3.21
N HIS A 160 -0.25 35.78 -2.86
CA HIS A 160 -1.51 36.47 -3.16
C HIS A 160 -1.70 36.66 -4.66
N GLU A 161 -0.67 37.08 -5.40
CA GLU A 161 -0.64 37.15 -6.88
C GLU A 161 -0.99 35.79 -7.51
N LYS A 162 -0.36 34.70 -7.06
CA LYS A 162 -0.66 33.35 -7.56
C LYS A 162 -2.08 32.91 -7.22
N GLN A 163 -2.55 33.23 -6.04
CA GLN A 163 -3.89 32.86 -5.60
C GLN A 163 -4.97 33.66 -6.35
N ALA A 164 -4.79 34.97 -6.52
CA ALA A 164 -5.64 35.81 -7.37
C ALA A 164 -5.61 35.35 -8.84
N GLN A 165 -4.46 34.98 -9.40
CA GLN A 165 -4.38 34.39 -10.74
C GLN A 165 -5.06 33.02 -10.85
N GLN A 166 -5.13 32.24 -9.77
CA GLN A 166 -5.87 30.98 -9.73
C GLN A 166 -7.39 31.24 -9.64
N GLU A 167 -7.82 32.18 -8.79
CA GLU A 167 -9.22 32.59 -8.62
C GLU A 167 -9.76 33.27 -9.89
N GLU A 168 -8.96 34.11 -10.56
CA GLU A 168 -9.31 34.72 -11.85
C GLU A 168 -9.41 33.67 -12.97
N ARG A 169 -8.45 32.74 -13.07
CA ARG A 169 -8.54 31.61 -14.03
C ARG A 169 -9.74 30.72 -13.75
N HIS A 170 -10.05 30.46 -12.48
CA HIS A 170 -11.23 29.69 -12.09
C HIS A 170 -12.52 30.40 -12.53
N LYS A 171 -12.64 31.70 -12.26
CA LYS A 171 -13.78 32.53 -12.70
C LYS A 171 -13.89 32.58 -14.24
N GLN A 172 -12.79 32.79 -14.95
CA GLN A 172 -12.76 32.77 -16.42
C GLN A 172 -13.09 31.40 -17.01
N ASN A 173 -12.84 30.30 -16.30
CA ASN A 173 -13.28 28.96 -16.71
C ASN A 173 -14.77 28.76 -16.46
N GLN A 174 -15.28 29.11 -15.27
CA GLN A 174 -16.71 29.05 -14.95
C GLN A 174 -17.56 29.92 -15.90
N GLU A 175 -17.08 31.09 -16.29
CA GLU A 175 -17.75 31.96 -17.27
C GLU A 175 -17.80 31.31 -18.68
N LYS A 176 -16.74 30.59 -19.10
CA LYS A 176 -16.72 29.83 -20.36
C LYS A 176 -17.61 28.59 -20.30
N GLU A 177 -17.59 27.85 -19.20
CA GLU A 177 -18.45 26.68 -18.97
C GLU A 177 -19.93 27.08 -19.00
N ALA A 178 -20.30 28.19 -18.34
CA ALA A 178 -21.64 28.74 -18.37
C ALA A 178 -22.06 29.21 -19.79
N GLU A 179 -21.15 29.78 -20.59
CA GLU A 179 -21.44 30.14 -21.97
C GLU A 179 -21.58 28.93 -22.90
N ILE A 180 -20.72 27.91 -22.76
CA ILE A 180 -20.82 26.64 -23.49
C ILE A 180 -22.15 25.96 -23.17
N GLU A 181 -22.53 25.89 -21.90
CA GLU A 181 -23.78 25.26 -21.45
C GLU A 181 -25.03 26.08 -21.87
N ARG A 182 -24.96 27.41 -21.90
CA ARG A 182 -26.01 28.26 -22.46
C ARG A 182 -26.19 27.98 -23.95
N ARG A 183 -25.09 28.00 -24.72
CA ARG A 183 -25.08 27.74 -26.17
C ARG A 183 -25.51 26.32 -26.51
N ARG A 184 -25.17 25.33 -25.67
CA ARG A 184 -25.67 23.96 -25.75
C ARG A 184 -27.19 23.92 -25.64
N LYS A 185 -27.77 24.54 -24.61
CA LYS A 185 -29.22 24.61 -24.42
C LYS A 185 -29.94 25.33 -25.58
N GLU A 186 -29.37 26.42 -26.09
CA GLU A 186 -29.85 27.11 -27.30
C GLU A 186 -29.86 26.16 -28.51
N MET A 187 -28.77 25.43 -28.75
CA MET A 187 -28.66 24.48 -29.86
C MET A 187 -29.58 23.25 -29.70
N GLU A 188 -29.77 22.72 -28.49
CA GLU A 188 -30.69 21.61 -28.21
C GLU A 188 -32.16 22.02 -28.41
N GLN A 189 -32.53 23.24 -28.03
CA GLN A 189 -33.88 23.78 -28.28
C GLN A 189 -34.16 23.97 -29.77
N GLN A 190 -33.21 24.54 -30.53
CA GLN A 190 -33.36 24.69 -31.98
C GLN A 190 -33.36 23.32 -32.68
N ALA A 191 -32.51 22.37 -32.25
CA ALA A 191 -32.51 21.00 -32.77
C ALA A 191 -33.87 20.32 -32.58
N ALA A 192 -34.53 20.53 -31.44
CA ALA A 192 -35.86 19.99 -31.16
C ALA A 192 -36.98 20.59 -32.05
N ALA A 193 -36.73 21.75 -32.69
CA ALA A 193 -37.68 22.43 -33.57
C ALA A 193 -37.38 22.24 -35.08
N GLU A 194 -36.10 22.16 -35.46
CA GLU A 194 -35.68 22.07 -36.88
C GLU A 194 -35.44 20.65 -37.40
N LEU A 195 -35.19 19.65 -36.54
CA LEU A 195 -34.84 18.29 -36.99
C LEU A 195 -36.04 17.45 -37.43
N THR A 196 -35.88 16.79 -38.56
CA THR A 196 -36.74 15.66 -38.96
C THR A 196 -36.56 14.44 -38.03
N PRO A 197 -37.57 13.57 -37.87
CA PRO A 197 -37.44 12.32 -37.10
C PRO A 197 -36.25 11.46 -37.56
N GLU A 198 -36.00 11.42 -38.86
CA GLU A 198 -34.94 10.64 -39.51
C GLU A 198 -33.56 11.21 -39.16
N GLN A 199 -33.38 12.54 -39.21
CA GLN A 199 -32.13 13.18 -38.78
C GLN A 199 -31.90 13.03 -37.26
N LYS A 200 -32.97 13.12 -36.45
CA LYS A 200 -32.91 12.92 -35.00
C LYS A 200 -32.53 11.47 -34.63
N ALA A 201 -32.91 10.48 -35.44
CA ALA A 201 -32.55 9.08 -35.22
C ALA A 201 -31.07 8.77 -35.52
N LYS A 202 -30.33 9.64 -36.22
CA LYS A 202 -28.93 9.38 -36.64
C LYS A 202 -27.89 9.62 -35.54
N TYR A 203 -28.24 10.22 -34.41
CA TYR A 203 -27.28 10.50 -33.35
C TYR A 203 -27.87 10.54 -31.94
N GLY A 204 -27.01 10.65 -30.93
CA GLY A 204 -27.39 10.72 -29.51
C GLY A 204 -26.85 9.57 -28.67
N VAL A 205 -27.43 9.38 -27.48
CA VAL A 205 -26.98 8.38 -26.49
C VAL A 205 -27.91 7.16 -26.55
N VAL A 206 -27.33 5.96 -26.57
CA VAL A 206 -28.07 4.69 -26.50
C VAL A 206 -28.43 4.41 -25.03
N PRO A 207 -29.71 4.25 -24.66
CA PRO A 207 -30.07 3.92 -23.29
C PRO A 207 -29.42 2.60 -22.83
N PRO A 208 -28.85 2.49 -21.61
CA PRO A 208 -28.09 1.32 -21.19
C PRO A 208 -28.83 -0.02 -21.34
N ASN A 209 -30.15 -0.04 -21.10
CA ASN A 209 -30.99 -1.23 -21.20
C ASN A 209 -31.34 -1.63 -22.65
N SER A 210 -30.83 -0.93 -23.68
CA SER A 210 -31.16 -1.20 -25.09
C SER A 210 -30.76 -2.61 -25.56
N TYR A 211 -29.84 -3.27 -24.86
CA TYR A 211 -29.41 -4.66 -25.13
C TYR A 211 -30.29 -5.72 -24.46
N ALA A 212 -31.19 -5.33 -23.56
CA ALA A 212 -32.17 -6.21 -22.93
C ALA A 212 -33.54 -6.20 -23.67
N GLY A 213 -33.65 -5.43 -24.75
CA GLY A 213 -34.81 -5.42 -25.65
C GLY A 213 -34.72 -6.49 -26.75
N GLU A 214 -35.48 -6.28 -27.82
CA GLU A 214 -35.51 -7.17 -28.98
C GLU A 214 -34.14 -7.29 -29.67
N TRP A 215 -33.73 -8.53 -29.99
CA TRP A 215 -32.47 -8.78 -30.68
C TRP A 215 -32.58 -8.43 -32.17
N LYS A 216 -32.12 -7.24 -32.53
CA LYS A 216 -32.25 -6.65 -33.88
C LYS A 216 -31.50 -7.38 -35.01
N HIS A 217 -30.78 -8.48 -34.71
CA HIS A 217 -29.93 -9.27 -35.63
C HIS A 217 -29.00 -8.49 -36.58
N GLN A 218 -28.72 -7.21 -36.27
CA GLN A 218 -27.89 -6.33 -37.09
C GLN A 218 -26.42 -6.74 -37.02
N GLN A 219 -25.86 -7.15 -38.16
CA GLN A 219 -24.45 -7.50 -38.27
C GLN A 219 -23.57 -6.29 -37.90
N ARG A 220 -22.51 -6.56 -37.14
CA ARG A 220 -21.50 -5.58 -36.74
C ARG A 220 -20.15 -6.03 -37.26
N SER A 221 -19.49 -5.17 -38.03
CA SER A 221 -18.18 -5.42 -38.62
C SER A 221 -17.06 -5.13 -37.61
N ASN A 222 -15.90 -5.75 -37.84
CA ASN A 222 -14.64 -5.42 -37.18
C ASN A 222 -13.80 -4.57 -38.14
N ILE A 223 -13.30 -3.41 -37.69
CA ILE A 223 -12.59 -2.50 -38.61
C ILE A 223 -11.30 -3.09 -39.18
N GLN A 224 -10.72 -4.10 -38.51
CA GLN A 224 -9.53 -4.83 -38.98
C GLN A 224 -9.77 -5.64 -40.27
N GLU A 225 -11.03 -5.87 -40.63
CA GLU A 225 -11.44 -6.63 -41.83
C GLU A 225 -11.75 -5.70 -43.02
N PHE A 226 -11.66 -4.37 -42.86
CA PHE A 226 -11.94 -3.41 -43.93
C PHE A 226 -10.78 -3.25 -44.91
N THR A 227 -11.09 -3.37 -46.21
CA THR A 227 -10.14 -3.28 -47.32
C THR A 227 -10.61 -2.31 -48.40
N VAL A 228 -9.77 -2.05 -49.41
CA VAL A 228 -10.15 -1.25 -50.59
C VAL A 228 -11.30 -1.90 -51.37
N ASP A 229 -11.42 -3.22 -51.36
CA ASP A 229 -12.52 -3.97 -51.97
C ASP A 229 -13.86 -3.81 -51.22
N ASP A 230 -13.87 -3.09 -50.10
CA ASP A 230 -15.06 -2.71 -49.33
C ASP A 230 -15.57 -1.28 -49.58
N VAL A 231 -14.89 -0.51 -50.43
CA VAL A 231 -15.33 0.85 -50.82
C VAL A 231 -16.74 0.82 -51.43
N GLY A 232 -17.60 1.73 -50.95
CA GLY A 232 -19.02 1.82 -51.29
C GLY A 232 -19.94 0.96 -50.44
N LYS A 233 -19.44 0.06 -49.59
CA LYS A 233 -20.28 -0.75 -48.68
C LYS A 233 -20.72 0.06 -47.48
N GLU A 234 -21.98 -0.09 -47.09
CA GLU A 234 -22.49 0.41 -45.81
C GLU A 234 -22.04 -0.53 -44.69
N VAL A 235 -21.41 0.02 -43.65
CA VAL A 235 -20.85 -0.73 -42.52
C VAL A 235 -21.33 -0.17 -41.18
N ILE A 236 -21.43 -1.05 -40.19
CA ILE A 236 -21.84 -0.74 -38.82
C ILE A 236 -20.85 -1.40 -37.87
N PHE A 237 -20.20 -0.63 -37.00
CA PHE A 237 -19.16 -1.14 -36.11
C PHE A 237 -19.14 -0.42 -34.76
N ARG A 238 -18.57 -1.10 -33.75
CA ARG A 238 -18.35 -0.56 -32.40
C ARG A 238 -16.89 -0.17 -32.23
N ALA A 239 -16.63 1.09 -31.90
CA ALA A 239 -15.27 1.59 -31.65
C ALA A 239 -15.24 2.50 -30.40
N ARG A 240 -14.03 2.90 -29.99
CA ARG A 240 -13.84 4.10 -29.17
C ARG A 240 -13.46 5.27 -30.07
N ILE A 241 -13.91 6.48 -29.73
CA ILE A 241 -13.26 7.71 -30.23
C ILE A 241 -11.86 7.74 -29.62
N HIS A 242 -10.81 7.66 -30.44
CA HIS A 242 -9.42 7.67 -29.98
C HIS A 242 -8.78 9.06 -30.11
N HIS A 243 -9.21 9.81 -31.12
CA HIS A 243 -8.95 11.25 -31.27
C HIS A 243 -10.11 11.86 -32.05
N LEU A 244 -10.36 13.17 -31.90
CA LEU A 244 -11.30 13.93 -32.72
C LEU A 244 -10.69 15.29 -33.09
N ARG A 245 -10.95 15.77 -34.31
CA ARG A 245 -10.40 17.04 -34.80
C ARG A 245 -11.51 17.88 -35.41
N LYS A 246 -11.84 18.97 -34.71
CA LYS A 246 -12.68 20.06 -35.21
C LYS A 246 -11.96 20.74 -36.37
N MET A 247 -12.62 20.85 -37.53
CA MET A 247 -12.06 21.51 -38.72
C MET A 247 -12.87 22.74 -39.13
N SER A 248 -14.20 22.64 -39.09
CA SER A 248 -15.13 23.77 -39.22
C SER A 248 -16.49 23.40 -38.63
N SER A 249 -17.42 24.37 -38.53
CA SER A 249 -18.82 24.11 -38.15
C SER A 249 -19.57 23.16 -39.10
N LYS A 250 -19.00 22.82 -40.26
CA LYS A 250 -19.56 21.90 -41.26
C LYS A 250 -18.82 20.55 -41.32
N PHE A 251 -17.73 20.37 -40.55
CA PHE A 251 -16.78 19.29 -40.79
C PHE A 251 -15.96 18.89 -39.55
N VAL A 252 -16.02 17.61 -39.19
CA VAL A 252 -15.30 17.00 -38.06
C VAL A 252 -14.66 15.69 -38.50
N PHE A 253 -13.38 15.49 -38.16
CA PHE A 253 -12.70 14.20 -38.28
C PHE A 253 -12.73 13.45 -36.95
N PHE A 254 -12.88 12.12 -37.03
CA PHE A 254 -12.70 11.18 -35.94
C PHE A 254 -11.56 10.21 -36.28
N VAL A 255 -10.85 9.75 -35.26
CA VAL A 255 -10.09 8.49 -35.33
C VAL A 255 -10.83 7.50 -34.47
N PHE A 256 -11.38 6.45 -35.09
CA PHE A 256 -12.05 5.36 -34.39
C PHE A 256 -11.04 4.24 -34.13
N ARG A 257 -10.97 3.72 -32.90
CA ARG A 257 -10.10 2.60 -32.52
C ARG A 257 -10.90 1.38 -32.09
N GLN A 258 -10.50 0.22 -32.61
CA GLN A 258 -10.94 -1.10 -32.15
C GLN A 258 -9.70 -1.96 -31.86
N GLN A 259 -9.39 -2.09 -30.56
CA GLN A 259 -8.20 -2.79 -30.07
C GLN A 259 -6.89 -2.20 -30.64
N LEU A 260 -6.16 -2.96 -31.46
CA LEU A 260 -4.90 -2.54 -32.09
C LEU A 260 -5.08 -1.64 -33.31
N ALA A 261 -6.28 -1.62 -33.92
CA ALA A 261 -6.51 -0.93 -35.17
C ALA A 261 -7.18 0.43 -34.99
N THR A 262 -6.84 1.37 -35.86
CA THR A 262 -7.48 2.68 -36.01
C THR A 262 -7.87 2.94 -37.47
N ILE A 263 -8.98 3.64 -37.67
CA ILE A 263 -9.49 4.09 -38.98
C ILE A 263 -10.01 5.53 -38.87
N GLN A 264 -9.88 6.31 -39.95
CA GLN A 264 -10.43 7.66 -40.02
C GLN A 264 -11.94 7.65 -40.26
N GLY A 265 -12.67 8.45 -39.50
CA GLY A 265 -14.07 8.77 -39.70
C GLY A 265 -14.24 10.23 -40.11
N VAL A 266 -15.15 10.49 -41.04
CA VAL A 266 -15.39 11.78 -41.67
C VAL A 266 -16.86 12.14 -41.49
N LEU A 267 -17.15 13.23 -40.77
CA LEU A 267 -18.50 13.75 -40.58
C LEU A 267 -18.62 15.13 -41.25
N MET A 268 -19.51 15.25 -42.23
CA MET A 268 -19.67 16.46 -43.06
C MET A 268 -21.16 16.86 -43.16
N GLU A 269 -21.44 18.16 -43.21
CA GLU A 269 -22.82 18.66 -43.39
C GLU A 269 -23.32 18.41 -44.82
N HIS A 270 -24.49 17.76 -44.94
CA HIS A 270 -25.27 17.67 -46.18
C HIS A 270 -26.76 17.50 -45.86
N SER A 271 -27.61 17.22 -46.86
CA SER A 271 -29.08 17.03 -46.70
C SER A 271 -29.49 16.19 -45.47
N ASP A 272 -28.67 15.18 -45.21
CA ASP A 272 -28.94 14.06 -44.31
C ASP A 272 -28.23 14.17 -42.97
N ILE A 273 -27.26 15.09 -42.83
CA ILE A 273 -26.42 15.28 -41.65
C ILE A 273 -26.47 16.76 -41.27
N SER A 274 -27.14 17.05 -40.16
CA SER A 274 -27.44 18.41 -39.74
C SER A 274 -26.29 19.10 -39.00
N LYS A 275 -26.28 20.44 -39.05
CA LYS A 275 -25.48 21.31 -38.15
C LYS A 275 -25.57 20.92 -36.67
N TYR A 276 -26.70 20.34 -36.22
CA TYR A 276 -26.92 19.88 -34.85
C TYR A 276 -26.21 18.55 -34.54
N MET A 277 -26.18 17.60 -35.48
CA MET A 277 -25.41 16.36 -35.34
C MET A 277 -23.90 16.68 -35.27
N LEU A 278 -23.43 17.61 -36.10
CA LEU A 278 -22.04 18.10 -36.06
C LEU A 278 -21.70 18.79 -34.73
N TYR A 279 -22.56 19.71 -34.27
CA TYR A 279 -22.37 20.41 -32.98
C TYR A 279 -22.37 19.45 -31.78
N TRP A 280 -23.21 18.40 -31.80
CA TRP A 280 -23.18 17.34 -30.79
C TRP A 280 -21.90 16.50 -30.88
N ALA A 281 -21.56 16.04 -32.08
CA ALA A 281 -20.44 15.14 -32.31
C ALA A 281 -19.07 15.79 -32.01
N GLU A 282 -18.93 17.11 -32.19
CA GLU A 282 -17.71 17.83 -31.80
C GLU A 282 -17.54 18.05 -30.28
N HIS A 283 -18.55 17.74 -29.47
CA HIS A 283 -18.49 17.84 -27.99
C HIS A 283 -18.47 16.47 -27.31
N LEU A 284 -18.34 15.38 -28.07
CA LEU A 284 -18.11 14.04 -27.52
C LEU A 284 -16.70 13.92 -26.92
N GLU A 285 -16.59 13.23 -25.79
CA GLU A 285 -15.31 13.00 -25.13
C GLU A 285 -14.51 11.86 -25.80
N VAL A 286 -13.20 12.07 -25.93
CA VAL A 286 -12.25 11.03 -26.35
C VAL A 286 -12.30 9.86 -25.35
N GLU A 287 -12.16 8.65 -25.85
CA GLU A 287 -12.41 7.34 -25.22
C GLU A 287 -13.87 6.89 -25.06
N SER A 288 -14.88 7.73 -25.37
CA SER A 288 -16.29 7.30 -25.41
C SER A 288 -16.49 6.11 -26.36
N VAL A 289 -17.34 5.15 -25.98
CA VAL A 289 -17.69 4.00 -26.84
C VAL A 289 -18.84 4.41 -27.75
N VAL A 290 -18.66 4.22 -29.05
CA VAL A 290 -19.63 4.61 -30.07
C VAL A 290 -20.00 3.44 -30.99
N LEU A 291 -21.27 3.39 -31.35
CA LEU A 291 -21.77 2.68 -32.52
C LEU A 291 -21.69 3.64 -33.71
N VAL A 292 -20.88 3.29 -34.70
CA VAL A 292 -20.72 4.05 -35.94
C VAL A 292 -21.47 3.32 -37.04
N LYS A 293 -22.25 4.05 -37.83
CA LYS A 293 -22.79 3.59 -39.11
C LYS A 293 -22.32 4.55 -40.21
N GLY A 294 -21.80 4.01 -41.30
CA GLY A 294 -21.23 4.81 -42.38
C GLY A 294 -21.00 4.04 -43.67
N ILE A 295 -20.41 4.71 -44.65
CA ILE A 295 -20.01 4.12 -45.94
C ILE A 295 -18.48 4.18 -46.03
N LEU A 296 -17.85 3.08 -46.44
CA LEU A 296 -16.42 3.03 -46.73
C LEU A 296 -16.09 3.79 -48.02
N GLN A 297 -15.07 4.64 -48.00
CA GLN A 297 -14.62 5.41 -49.16
C GLN A 297 -13.09 5.48 -49.24
N ALA A 298 -12.56 5.74 -50.43
CA ALA A 298 -11.15 6.05 -50.62
C ALA A 298 -10.80 7.41 -49.96
N PRO A 299 -9.64 7.57 -49.30
CA PRO A 299 -9.30 8.80 -48.60
C PRO A 299 -9.19 10.01 -49.53
N ASN A 300 -9.85 11.11 -49.16
CA ASN A 300 -9.73 12.39 -49.88
C ASN A 300 -8.43 13.16 -49.52
N SER A 301 -7.33 12.42 -49.46
CA SER A 301 -5.99 12.84 -49.06
C SER A 301 -5.17 13.26 -50.29
N LYS A 302 -4.30 14.27 -50.16
CA LYS A 302 -3.35 14.66 -51.23
C LYS A 302 -2.34 13.56 -51.58
N GLN A 303 -2.24 12.53 -50.75
CA GLN A 303 -1.33 11.39 -50.89
C GLN A 303 -2.08 10.08 -51.16
N GLY A 304 -3.42 10.09 -51.24
CA GLY A 304 -4.25 8.89 -51.39
C GLY A 304 -4.46 8.08 -50.08
N GLU A 305 -3.58 8.24 -49.10
CA GLU A 305 -3.54 7.48 -47.85
C GLU A 305 -3.81 8.35 -46.60
N VAL A 306 -4.21 7.71 -45.49
CA VAL A 306 -4.29 8.30 -44.15
C VAL A 306 -3.19 7.74 -43.23
N THR A 307 -2.04 8.41 -43.19
CA THR A 307 -0.85 7.98 -42.42
C THR A 307 -1.02 8.04 -40.89
N GLY A 308 -2.06 8.72 -40.39
CA GLY A 308 -2.36 8.87 -38.95
C GLY A 308 -3.15 7.72 -38.32
N THR A 309 -3.51 6.70 -39.10
CA THR A 309 -4.29 5.53 -38.66
C THR A 309 -3.63 4.22 -39.10
N THR A 310 -3.96 3.07 -38.51
CA THR A 310 -3.36 1.78 -38.93
C THR A 310 -3.94 1.26 -40.23
N ILE A 311 -5.17 1.65 -40.54
CA ILE A 311 -5.81 1.45 -41.84
C ILE A 311 -5.59 2.74 -42.62
N HIS A 312 -4.81 2.65 -43.70
CA HIS A 312 -4.36 3.80 -44.49
C HIS A 312 -5.24 4.04 -45.73
N ASP A 313 -5.77 2.97 -46.32
CA ASP A 313 -6.26 2.96 -47.71
C ASP A 313 -7.76 3.24 -47.85
N VAL A 314 -8.48 3.32 -46.72
CA VAL A 314 -9.93 3.57 -46.63
C VAL A 314 -10.28 4.42 -45.41
N GLU A 315 -11.33 5.23 -45.54
CA GLU A 315 -11.95 6.01 -44.46
C GLU A 315 -13.48 5.82 -44.44
N ILE A 316 -14.12 6.22 -43.35
CA ILE A 316 -15.57 6.07 -43.14
C ILE A 316 -16.27 7.42 -43.30
N SER A 317 -17.15 7.56 -44.30
CA SER A 317 -18.18 8.60 -44.30
C SER A 317 -19.21 8.26 -43.21
N VAL A 318 -19.26 9.03 -42.12
CA VAL A 318 -20.10 8.75 -40.95
C VAL A 318 -21.52 9.26 -41.19
N HIS A 319 -22.49 8.34 -41.31
CA HIS A 319 -23.89 8.64 -41.62
C HIS A 319 -24.81 8.56 -40.40
N ALA A 320 -24.40 7.84 -39.34
CA ALA A 320 -24.99 7.89 -38.01
C ALA A 320 -23.93 7.54 -36.94
N LEU A 321 -24.07 8.12 -35.75
CA LEU A 321 -23.10 8.01 -34.66
C LEU A 321 -23.83 8.07 -33.32
N HIS A 322 -23.83 6.97 -32.56
CA HIS A 322 -24.50 6.88 -31.26
C HIS A 322 -23.52 6.50 -30.16
N VAL A 323 -23.59 7.16 -28.99
CA VAL A 323 -22.76 6.79 -27.83
C VAL A 323 -23.40 5.60 -27.12
N GLU A 324 -22.67 4.49 -27.05
CA GLU A 324 -23.07 3.27 -26.33
C GLU A 324 -22.54 3.21 -24.88
N ALA A 325 -21.48 3.97 -24.57
CA ALA A 325 -21.04 4.22 -23.19
C ALA A 325 -20.28 5.56 -23.10
N GLU A 326 -20.81 6.46 -22.27
CA GLU A 326 -20.24 7.76 -21.93
C GLU A 326 -19.12 7.63 -20.87
N ILE A 327 -18.43 8.74 -20.59
CA ILE A 327 -17.44 8.87 -19.53
C ILE A 327 -18.12 9.56 -18.34
N ALA A 328 -18.00 8.97 -17.14
CA ALA A 328 -18.69 9.43 -15.94
C ALA A 328 -17.78 10.15 -14.92
N ASP A 329 -16.47 10.13 -15.16
CA ASP A 329 -15.42 10.76 -14.34
C ASP A 329 -14.21 11.07 -15.23
N HIS A 330 -13.46 12.14 -14.92
CA HIS A 330 -12.42 12.65 -15.80
C HIS A 330 -11.24 11.67 -15.95
N LEU A 331 -10.84 11.42 -17.19
CA LEU A 331 -9.71 10.53 -17.46
C LEU A 331 -8.37 11.19 -17.06
N PRO A 332 -7.44 10.44 -16.42
CA PRO A 332 -6.15 10.97 -15.96
C PRO A 332 -5.16 11.26 -17.10
N PHE A 333 -5.43 10.73 -18.29
CA PHE A 333 -4.82 11.01 -19.58
C PHE A 333 -5.69 10.36 -20.66
N ASN A 334 -5.63 10.84 -21.91
CA ASN A 334 -6.21 10.10 -23.03
C ASN A 334 -5.18 9.13 -23.64
N VAL A 335 -5.64 8.11 -24.38
CA VAL A 335 -4.74 7.05 -24.84
C VAL A 335 -3.90 7.48 -26.06
N TYR A 336 -4.37 8.46 -26.83
CA TYR A 336 -3.59 9.05 -27.93
C TYR A 336 -2.32 9.76 -27.40
N GLU A 337 -2.40 10.45 -26.26
CA GLU A 337 -1.23 10.96 -25.52
C GLU A 337 -0.36 9.85 -24.92
N ALA A 338 -0.99 8.78 -24.41
CA ALA A 338 -0.26 7.62 -23.87
C ALA A 338 0.47 6.79 -24.94
N GLU A 339 0.16 6.97 -26.22
CA GLU A 339 0.87 6.35 -27.35
C GLU A 339 1.98 7.24 -27.94
N VAL A 340 2.19 8.44 -27.40
CA VAL A 340 3.36 9.29 -27.75
C VAL A 340 4.63 8.70 -27.14
N THR A 341 5.61 8.39 -27.99
CA THR A 341 6.91 7.86 -27.59
C THR A 341 7.90 8.99 -27.26
N GLN A 342 9.06 8.67 -26.67
CA GLN A 342 10.10 9.69 -26.47
C GLN A 342 10.69 10.16 -27.81
N ALA A 343 10.82 9.25 -28.78
CA ALA A 343 11.34 9.58 -30.11
C ALA A 343 10.43 10.57 -30.87
N ASP A 344 9.11 10.49 -30.69
CA ASP A 344 8.17 11.46 -31.27
C ASP A 344 8.38 12.87 -30.70
N VAL A 345 8.58 12.97 -29.38
CA VAL A 345 8.84 14.25 -28.68
C VAL A 345 10.19 14.83 -29.11
N ASP A 346 11.23 13.99 -29.16
CA ASP A 346 12.58 14.40 -29.57
C ASP A 346 12.60 14.85 -31.05
N ALA A 347 11.84 14.17 -31.92
CA ALA A 347 11.68 14.55 -33.33
C ALA A 347 10.85 15.83 -33.51
N GLU A 348 9.79 16.03 -32.72
CA GLU A 348 8.99 17.25 -32.72
C GLU A 348 9.80 18.47 -32.27
N ILE A 349 10.71 18.30 -31.29
CA ILE A 349 11.68 19.31 -30.84
C ILE A 349 12.76 19.59 -31.90
N ALA A 350 13.19 18.58 -32.65
CA ALA A 350 14.18 18.71 -33.72
C ALA A 350 13.64 19.33 -35.03
N ALA A 351 12.33 19.57 -35.12
CA ALA A 351 11.70 20.12 -36.32
C ALA A 351 12.12 21.58 -36.59
N PRO A 352 12.42 21.98 -37.84
CA PRO A 352 12.91 23.32 -38.16
C PRO A 352 11.84 24.43 -38.03
N ASP A 353 10.57 24.06 -37.92
CA ASP A 353 9.41 24.94 -37.70
C ASP A 353 8.83 24.86 -36.28
N HIS A 354 9.59 24.26 -35.35
CA HIS A 354 9.20 24.13 -33.94
C HIS A 354 8.86 25.48 -33.29
N LYS A 355 7.85 25.48 -32.41
CA LYS A 355 7.41 26.64 -31.63
C LYS A 355 7.37 26.30 -30.16
N ASP A 356 8.21 26.96 -29.37
CA ASP A 356 8.31 26.78 -27.93
C ASP A 356 6.92 26.83 -27.24
N GLY A 357 6.53 25.73 -26.61
CA GLY A 357 5.35 25.66 -25.74
C GLY A 357 4.15 24.84 -26.25
N HIS A 358 4.26 24.18 -27.42
CA HIS A 358 3.20 23.29 -27.96
C HIS A 358 3.61 21.81 -28.08
N ASN A 359 4.72 21.44 -27.46
CA ASN A 359 5.32 20.10 -27.48
C ASN A 359 4.38 19.05 -26.86
N ARG A 360 4.29 17.87 -27.49
CA ARG A 360 3.70 16.67 -26.88
C ARG A 360 4.54 16.24 -25.67
N VAL A 361 3.90 15.61 -24.69
CA VAL A 361 4.55 15.13 -23.47
C VAL A 361 4.27 13.64 -23.28
N ARG A 362 5.32 12.82 -23.26
CA ARG A 362 5.23 11.39 -22.97
C ARG A 362 4.69 11.17 -21.55
N ILE A 363 3.52 10.52 -21.43
CA ILE A 363 2.93 10.20 -20.12
C ILE A 363 3.86 9.26 -19.32
N ALA A 364 4.19 9.65 -18.10
CA ALA A 364 5.13 8.91 -17.25
C ALA A 364 4.59 7.54 -16.82
N ASP A 365 5.46 6.52 -16.82
CA ASP A 365 5.15 5.11 -16.53
C ASP A 365 4.42 4.92 -15.18
N ARG A 366 4.78 5.71 -14.15
CA ARG A 366 4.08 5.67 -12.86
C ARG A 366 2.62 6.10 -12.97
N THR A 367 2.31 7.12 -13.76
CA THR A 367 0.94 7.58 -14.01
C THR A 367 0.16 6.52 -14.79
N ARG A 368 0.81 5.87 -15.77
CA ARG A 368 0.22 4.77 -16.55
C ARG A 368 -0.12 3.56 -15.69
N LEU A 369 0.84 3.08 -14.89
CA LEU A 369 0.67 1.92 -14.00
C LEU A 369 -0.34 2.17 -12.87
N ASN A 370 -0.37 3.38 -12.29
CA ASN A 370 -1.40 3.76 -11.31
C ASN A 370 -2.81 3.74 -11.90
N ASN A 371 -2.96 4.04 -13.20
CA ASN A 371 -4.23 4.12 -13.90
C ASN A 371 -4.36 2.98 -14.95
N ARG A 372 -4.00 1.76 -14.54
CA ARG A 372 -3.74 0.64 -15.46
C ARG A 372 -4.87 0.33 -16.44
N VAL A 373 -6.15 0.54 -16.08
CA VAL A 373 -7.32 0.26 -16.94
C VAL A 373 -7.39 1.15 -18.20
N ILE A 374 -6.87 2.39 -18.15
CA ILE A 374 -6.80 3.27 -19.34
C ILE A 374 -5.51 2.99 -20.13
N ASP A 375 -4.40 2.72 -19.45
CA ASP A 375 -3.12 2.33 -20.07
C ASP A 375 -3.19 0.98 -20.83
N LEU A 376 -3.94 0.00 -20.32
CA LEU A 376 -4.18 -1.29 -20.98
C LEU A 376 -4.95 -1.17 -22.31
N ARG A 377 -5.49 0.01 -22.64
CA ARG A 377 -6.13 0.28 -23.95
C ARG A 377 -5.13 0.73 -25.01
N SER A 378 -3.90 1.10 -24.63
CA SER A 378 -2.87 1.53 -25.60
C SER A 378 -2.45 0.37 -26.50
N THR A 379 -2.13 0.67 -27.76
CA THR A 379 -1.71 -0.33 -28.74
C THR A 379 -0.52 -1.18 -28.26
N ALA A 380 0.47 -0.59 -27.60
CA ALA A 380 1.59 -1.32 -26.98
C ALA A 380 1.16 -2.31 -25.90
N SER A 381 0.36 -1.87 -24.91
CA SER A 381 -0.15 -2.77 -23.85
C SER A 381 -1.04 -3.87 -24.43
N GLN A 382 -1.89 -3.54 -25.42
CA GLN A 382 -2.68 -4.51 -26.17
C GLN A 382 -1.80 -5.56 -26.88
N GLY A 383 -0.65 -5.17 -27.44
CA GLY A 383 0.32 -6.10 -28.03
C GLY A 383 0.97 -7.02 -26.99
N ILE A 384 1.53 -6.43 -25.92
CA ILE A 384 2.20 -7.16 -24.82
C ILE A 384 1.31 -8.29 -24.26
N PHE A 385 0.02 -8.00 -24.00
CA PHE A 385 -0.87 -8.99 -23.39
C PHE A 385 -1.45 -10.02 -24.37
N ARG A 386 -1.46 -9.76 -25.68
CA ARG A 386 -1.68 -10.82 -26.70
C ARG A 386 -0.51 -11.77 -26.77
N ILE A 387 0.72 -11.23 -26.78
CA ILE A 387 1.96 -12.01 -26.77
C ILE A 387 2.04 -12.85 -25.48
N GLN A 388 1.66 -12.32 -24.31
CA GLN A 388 1.57 -13.08 -23.06
C GLN A 388 0.64 -14.30 -23.18
N SER A 389 -0.57 -14.09 -23.71
CA SER A 389 -1.53 -15.18 -23.97
C SER A 389 -0.95 -16.22 -24.94
N GLY A 390 -0.26 -15.74 -25.99
CA GLY A 390 0.49 -16.58 -26.93
C GLY A 390 1.54 -17.46 -26.26
N ILE A 391 2.34 -16.91 -25.33
CA ILE A 391 3.35 -17.67 -24.57
C ILE A 391 2.69 -18.80 -23.78
N CYS A 392 1.62 -18.52 -23.04
CA CYS A 392 0.89 -19.57 -22.29
C CYS A 392 0.32 -20.65 -23.22
N ASN A 393 -0.25 -20.27 -24.36
CA ASN A 393 -0.84 -21.22 -25.30
C ASN A 393 0.21 -22.10 -25.99
N LEU A 394 1.37 -21.52 -26.34
CA LEU A 394 2.52 -22.25 -26.90
C LEU A 394 3.19 -23.15 -25.87
N PHE A 395 3.26 -22.72 -24.59
CA PHE A 395 3.77 -23.54 -23.49
C PHE A 395 2.93 -24.81 -23.29
N ARG A 396 1.59 -24.68 -23.18
CA ARG A 396 0.70 -25.86 -23.07
C ARG A 396 0.86 -26.78 -24.28
N SER A 397 0.65 -26.25 -25.49
CA SER A 397 0.69 -27.04 -26.73
C SER A 397 2.01 -27.83 -26.89
N ALA A 398 3.14 -27.20 -26.57
CA ALA A 398 4.45 -27.84 -26.66
C ALA A 398 4.67 -28.96 -25.62
N LEU A 399 3.93 -28.98 -24.52
CA LEU A 399 3.99 -30.02 -23.48
C LEU A 399 2.90 -31.09 -23.70
N ASP A 400 1.70 -30.69 -24.15
CA ASP A 400 0.62 -31.57 -24.62
C ASP A 400 1.13 -32.51 -25.73
N GLU A 401 1.81 -31.96 -26.74
CA GLU A 401 2.47 -32.72 -27.83
C GLU A 401 3.55 -33.69 -27.33
N GLN A 402 4.05 -33.52 -26.11
CA GLN A 402 5.07 -34.37 -25.47
C GLN A 402 4.49 -35.32 -24.40
N GLY A 403 3.16 -35.37 -24.26
CA GLY A 403 2.46 -36.25 -23.33
C GLY A 403 2.54 -35.83 -21.87
N PHE A 404 2.63 -34.53 -21.60
CA PHE A 404 2.41 -33.98 -20.26
C PHE A 404 0.91 -33.86 -19.97
N ILE A 405 0.55 -33.68 -18.69
CA ILE A 405 -0.79 -33.30 -18.25
C ILE A 405 -0.76 -32.00 -17.44
N GLU A 406 -1.80 -31.18 -17.56
CA GLU A 406 -2.00 -30.01 -16.70
C GLU A 406 -2.48 -30.45 -15.31
N ILE A 407 -1.85 -29.92 -14.26
CA ILE A 407 -2.27 -30.09 -12.87
C ILE A 407 -2.59 -28.72 -12.24
N HIS A 408 -3.46 -28.72 -11.24
CA HIS A 408 -3.83 -27.53 -10.48
C HIS A 408 -3.58 -27.79 -8.99
N THR A 409 -2.61 -27.09 -8.41
CA THR A 409 -2.11 -27.37 -7.05
C THR A 409 -2.60 -26.33 -6.03
N PRO A 410 -2.86 -26.72 -4.76
CA PRO A 410 -3.35 -25.80 -3.75
C PRO A 410 -2.31 -24.72 -3.44
N LYS A 411 -2.72 -23.45 -3.52
CA LYS A 411 -1.87 -22.29 -3.20
C LYS A 411 -1.90 -21.89 -1.73
N LEU A 412 -2.75 -22.54 -0.92
CA LEU A 412 -2.76 -22.48 0.53
C LEU A 412 -2.04 -23.71 1.09
N GLN A 413 -1.10 -23.51 2.00
CA GLN A 413 -0.26 -24.55 2.61
C GLN A 413 -0.26 -24.43 4.14
N GLY A 414 -0.18 -25.56 4.85
CA GLY A 414 -0.22 -25.61 6.32
C GLY A 414 1.08 -25.15 7.01
N GLY A 415 2.20 -25.16 6.29
CA GLY A 415 3.52 -24.74 6.78
C GLY A 415 4.27 -23.89 5.76
N ALA A 416 5.41 -23.34 6.16
CA ALA A 416 6.33 -22.64 5.26
C ALA A 416 7.20 -23.67 4.51
N THR A 417 7.09 -23.71 3.18
CA THR A 417 7.53 -24.85 2.36
C THR A 417 8.90 -24.70 1.70
N GLU A 418 9.48 -23.50 1.66
CA GLU A 418 10.83 -23.25 1.15
C GLU A 418 11.70 -22.47 2.16
N SER A 419 13.01 -22.52 1.95
CA SER A 419 14.06 -22.24 2.94
C SER A 419 14.07 -20.83 3.55
N GLY A 420 13.40 -20.66 4.70
CA GLY A 420 13.57 -19.52 5.62
C GLY A 420 13.13 -18.14 5.08
N ALA A 421 12.67 -18.06 3.84
CA ALA A 421 12.21 -16.84 3.20
C ALA A 421 10.88 -16.35 3.81
N SER A 422 10.59 -15.06 3.65
CA SER A 422 9.29 -14.53 4.04
C SER A 422 8.18 -15.14 3.17
N VAL A 423 7.26 -15.84 3.83
CA VAL A 423 6.01 -16.37 3.26
C VAL A 423 4.86 -15.46 3.65
N PHE A 424 3.89 -15.27 2.74
CA PHE A 424 2.66 -14.57 3.10
C PHE A 424 1.82 -15.49 4.00
N LYS A 425 1.66 -15.12 5.26
CA LYS A 425 0.73 -15.76 6.19
C LYS A 425 -0.68 -15.19 5.98
N VAL A 426 -1.67 -16.07 5.96
CA VAL A 426 -3.10 -15.73 5.94
C VAL A 426 -3.82 -16.37 7.12
N GLU A 427 -4.95 -15.79 7.54
CA GLU A 427 -5.86 -16.45 8.48
C GLU A 427 -6.81 -17.39 7.72
N TYR A 428 -6.94 -18.61 8.21
CA TYR A 428 -7.73 -19.67 7.63
C TYR A 428 -8.57 -20.35 8.72
N PHE A 429 -9.78 -19.84 8.94
CA PHE A 429 -10.72 -20.30 9.99
C PHE A 429 -10.06 -20.38 11.38
N SER A 430 -9.52 -19.25 11.85
CA SER A 430 -8.79 -19.09 13.12
C SER A 430 -7.55 -19.99 13.28
N ARG A 431 -7.04 -20.54 12.18
CA ARG A 431 -5.72 -21.16 12.07
C ARG A 431 -4.84 -20.36 11.11
N GLY A 432 -3.52 -20.52 11.22
CA GLY A 432 -2.60 -19.96 10.23
C GLY A 432 -2.52 -20.87 9.01
N ALA A 433 -2.47 -20.27 7.82
CA ALA A 433 -2.01 -20.91 6.59
C ALA A 433 -1.04 -19.97 5.86
N PHE A 434 -0.36 -20.46 4.83
CA PHE A 434 0.63 -19.72 4.05
C PHE A 434 0.33 -19.80 2.56
N LEU A 435 0.71 -18.76 1.80
CA LEU A 435 0.69 -18.81 0.34
C LEU A 435 1.94 -19.52 -0.20
N ALA A 436 1.73 -20.41 -1.17
CA ALA A 436 2.78 -21.22 -1.78
C ALA A 436 3.80 -20.36 -2.56
N GLN A 437 5.09 -20.50 -2.23
CA GLN A 437 6.15 -19.78 -2.95
C GLN A 437 6.52 -20.37 -4.31
N SER A 438 6.06 -21.59 -4.58
CA SER A 438 6.15 -22.32 -5.83
C SER A 438 5.22 -23.55 -5.74
N PRO A 439 4.81 -24.18 -6.85
CA PRO A 439 4.14 -25.47 -6.81
C PRO A 439 5.10 -26.65 -6.56
N GLN A 440 6.37 -26.39 -6.22
CA GLN A 440 7.49 -27.35 -6.26
C GLN A 440 7.26 -28.61 -5.43
N LEU A 441 6.65 -28.53 -4.24
CA LEU A 441 6.32 -29.73 -3.46
C LEU A 441 5.22 -30.57 -4.14
N ALA A 442 4.17 -29.90 -4.64
CA ALA A 442 3.00 -30.56 -5.20
C ALA A 442 3.28 -31.23 -6.56
N LYS A 443 4.08 -30.60 -7.44
CA LYS A 443 4.45 -31.22 -8.72
C LYS A 443 5.38 -32.43 -8.55
N GLN A 444 6.25 -32.44 -7.54
CA GLN A 444 7.03 -33.64 -7.18
C GLN A 444 6.15 -34.74 -6.58
N MET A 445 5.19 -34.41 -5.70
CA MET A 445 4.21 -35.40 -5.20
C MET A 445 3.37 -36.00 -6.34
N ALA A 446 3.03 -35.23 -7.37
CA ALA A 446 2.35 -35.76 -8.56
C ALA A 446 3.24 -36.76 -9.33
N ILE A 447 4.53 -36.49 -9.48
CA ILE A 447 5.48 -37.45 -10.07
C ILE A 447 5.65 -38.72 -9.22
N SER A 448 5.56 -38.59 -7.89
CA SER A 448 5.50 -39.70 -6.93
C SER A 448 4.15 -40.41 -6.87
N ALA A 449 3.15 -39.95 -7.63
CA ALA A 449 1.80 -40.52 -7.76
C ALA A 449 1.54 -40.99 -9.20
N ASP A 450 2.58 -41.51 -9.86
CA ASP A 450 2.58 -42.12 -11.20
C ASP A 450 2.10 -41.23 -12.38
N PHE A 451 1.93 -39.91 -12.18
CA PHE A 451 1.49 -39.01 -13.27
C PHE A 451 2.52 -38.81 -14.40
N GLY A 452 3.78 -39.24 -14.22
CA GLY A 452 4.80 -39.33 -15.27
C GLY A 452 5.41 -37.99 -15.73
N LYS A 453 4.58 -37.07 -16.21
CA LYS A 453 4.97 -35.75 -16.74
C LYS A 453 3.87 -34.73 -16.46
N VAL A 454 4.15 -33.71 -15.66
CA VAL A 454 3.15 -32.72 -15.22
C VAL A 454 3.59 -31.29 -15.51
N TYR A 455 2.64 -30.42 -15.83
CA TYR A 455 2.84 -28.97 -15.89
C TYR A 455 1.74 -28.23 -15.15
N GLU A 456 2.01 -27.00 -14.71
CA GLU A 456 1.01 -26.09 -14.16
C GLU A 456 1.23 -24.66 -14.66
N ILE A 457 0.14 -23.95 -14.95
CA ILE A 457 0.14 -22.48 -15.11
C ILE A 457 -0.66 -21.90 -13.93
N GLY A 458 -0.02 -21.13 -13.05
CA GLY A 458 -0.68 -20.64 -11.85
C GLY A 458 0.05 -19.52 -11.12
N PRO A 459 -0.60 -18.89 -10.12
CA PRO A 459 0.00 -17.80 -9.34
C PRO A 459 1.07 -18.32 -8.37
N VAL A 460 2.12 -17.53 -8.21
CA VAL A 460 3.31 -17.81 -7.39
C VAL A 460 3.64 -16.59 -6.54
N PHE A 461 3.93 -16.81 -5.25
CA PHE A 461 3.98 -15.74 -4.25
C PHE A 461 5.35 -15.62 -3.54
N ARG A 462 6.05 -14.50 -3.68
CA ARG A 462 7.29 -14.22 -2.94
C ARG A 462 7.07 -13.02 -2.03
N ALA A 463 7.12 -13.20 -0.70
CA ALA A 463 6.89 -12.12 0.27
C ALA A 463 8.17 -11.36 0.66
N GLU A 464 9.18 -11.37 -0.20
CA GLU A 464 10.39 -10.57 -0.04
C GLU A 464 10.10 -9.08 -0.29
N ASN A 465 10.68 -8.19 0.51
CA ASN A 465 10.52 -6.74 0.34
C ASN A 465 11.42 -6.18 -0.77
N SER A 466 11.35 -6.79 -1.97
CA SER A 466 12.28 -6.56 -3.08
C SER A 466 11.66 -5.67 -4.16
N ASN A 467 11.58 -4.36 -3.90
CA ASN A 467 10.98 -3.39 -4.82
C ASN A 467 11.93 -2.97 -5.97
N THR A 468 12.32 -3.92 -6.83
CA THR A 468 13.21 -3.70 -8.00
C THR A 468 12.42 -3.52 -9.31
N TYR A 469 13.12 -3.43 -10.45
CA TYR A 469 12.51 -3.50 -11.79
C TYR A 469 12.31 -4.94 -12.32
N ARG A 470 12.91 -5.95 -11.65
CA ARG A 470 12.88 -7.38 -12.05
C ARG A 470 11.99 -8.26 -11.17
N HIS A 471 11.48 -7.76 -10.04
CA HIS A 471 10.71 -8.55 -9.06
C HIS A 471 9.26 -8.06 -8.89
N LEU A 472 8.39 -9.02 -8.57
CA LEU A 472 6.98 -8.87 -8.17
C LEU A 472 6.75 -9.74 -6.92
N THR A 473 5.74 -9.41 -6.11
CA THR A 473 5.35 -10.24 -4.94
C THR A 473 4.35 -11.33 -5.29
N GLU A 474 3.61 -11.16 -6.38
CA GLU A 474 2.71 -12.13 -7.00
C GLU A 474 2.95 -12.08 -8.51
N TYR A 475 3.17 -13.24 -9.13
CA TYR A 475 3.44 -13.40 -10.57
C TYR A 475 2.93 -14.77 -11.06
N THR A 476 2.97 -15.00 -12.37
CA THR A 476 2.47 -16.26 -12.96
C THR A 476 3.63 -17.21 -13.26
N GLY A 477 3.64 -18.37 -12.63
CA GLY A 477 4.56 -19.46 -12.93
C GLY A 477 4.05 -20.32 -14.09
N LEU A 478 4.96 -20.71 -14.99
CA LEU A 478 4.81 -21.84 -15.90
C LEU A 478 5.75 -22.94 -15.42
N ASP A 479 5.21 -23.89 -14.67
CA ASP A 479 5.99 -24.93 -13.98
C ASP A 479 5.87 -26.26 -14.71
N LEU A 480 6.96 -27.05 -14.74
CA LEU A 480 6.90 -28.46 -15.10
C LEU A 480 7.80 -29.32 -14.19
N GLU A 481 7.48 -30.61 -14.15
CA GLU A 481 8.28 -31.68 -13.53
C GLU A 481 8.00 -32.99 -14.28
N MET A 482 9.01 -33.85 -14.45
CA MET A 482 8.89 -35.13 -15.16
C MET A 482 9.80 -36.20 -14.60
N GLN A 483 9.38 -37.45 -14.70
CA GLN A 483 10.24 -38.62 -14.53
C GLN A 483 11.39 -38.56 -15.56
N ILE A 484 12.56 -39.09 -15.18
CA ILE A 484 13.74 -39.21 -16.05
C ILE A 484 14.23 -40.66 -16.08
N ASP A 485 14.67 -41.12 -17.25
CA ASP A 485 15.08 -42.50 -17.49
C ASP A 485 16.58 -42.71 -17.17
N GLU A 486 17.46 -41.82 -17.65
CA GLU A 486 18.91 -41.96 -17.54
C GLU A 486 19.61 -40.72 -16.96
N HIS A 487 19.24 -39.50 -17.42
CA HIS A 487 19.97 -38.27 -17.08
C HIS A 487 19.08 -37.02 -17.10
N TYR A 488 19.30 -36.09 -16.16
CA TYR A 488 18.50 -34.87 -16.01
C TYR A 488 18.55 -33.90 -17.21
N HIS A 489 19.50 -34.10 -18.14
CA HIS A 489 19.49 -33.42 -19.45
C HIS A 489 18.27 -33.80 -20.31
N GLU A 490 17.51 -34.84 -19.98
CA GLU A 490 16.16 -35.08 -20.54
C GLU A 490 15.23 -33.90 -20.30
N VAL A 491 15.19 -33.40 -19.06
CA VAL A 491 14.40 -32.22 -18.66
C VAL A 491 14.89 -30.98 -19.42
N LEU A 492 16.22 -30.80 -19.51
CA LEU A 492 16.84 -29.70 -20.25
C LEU A 492 16.44 -29.74 -21.74
N ARG A 493 16.46 -30.92 -22.39
CA ARG A 493 16.04 -31.11 -23.79
C ARG A 493 14.55 -30.83 -24.01
N VAL A 494 13.69 -31.15 -23.05
CA VAL A 494 12.26 -30.79 -23.10
C VAL A 494 12.08 -29.26 -22.95
N LEU A 495 12.75 -28.65 -21.99
CA LEU A 495 12.68 -27.20 -21.76
C LEU A 495 13.22 -26.39 -22.95
N ASP A 496 14.38 -26.76 -23.49
CA ASP A 496 14.97 -26.13 -24.69
C ASP A 496 14.00 -26.17 -25.89
N ARG A 497 13.38 -27.33 -26.12
CA ARG A 497 12.34 -27.49 -27.15
C ARG A 497 11.14 -26.58 -26.88
N THR A 498 10.61 -26.57 -25.65
CA THR A 498 9.46 -25.74 -25.29
C THR A 498 9.76 -24.24 -25.44
N PHE A 499 10.93 -23.77 -25.01
CA PHE A 499 11.36 -22.39 -25.22
C PHE A 499 11.48 -22.04 -26.71
N LYS A 500 12.13 -22.89 -27.53
CA LYS A 500 12.24 -22.68 -28.98
C LYS A 500 10.87 -22.66 -29.67
N THR A 501 9.94 -23.53 -29.27
CA THR A 501 8.55 -23.53 -29.77
C THR A 501 7.81 -22.25 -29.39
N ILE A 502 8.01 -21.74 -28.17
CA ILE A 502 7.48 -20.44 -27.74
C ILE A 502 8.09 -19.29 -28.58
N PHE A 503 9.41 -19.17 -28.66
CA PHE A 503 10.06 -18.09 -29.40
C PHE A 503 9.65 -18.08 -30.87
N LYS A 504 9.75 -19.23 -31.54
CA LYS A 504 9.32 -19.39 -32.94
C LYS A 504 7.83 -19.04 -33.11
N GLY A 505 6.96 -19.63 -32.29
CA GLY A 505 5.52 -19.41 -32.38
C GLY A 505 5.11 -17.95 -32.11
N ILE A 506 5.84 -17.22 -31.27
CA ILE A 506 5.62 -15.79 -31.04
C ILE A 506 6.06 -14.96 -32.25
N TYR A 507 7.27 -15.15 -32.77
CA TYR A 507 7.76 -14.39 -33.92
C TYR A 507 7.02 -14.72 -35.24
N GLU A 508 6.46 -15.92 -35.38
CA GLU A 508 5.62 -16.31 -36.53
C GLU A 508 4.18 -15.78 -36.42
N ARG A 509 3.54 -15.88 -35.25
CA ARG A 509 2.08 -15.64 -35.11
C ARG A 509 1.71 -14.25 -34.60
N TYR A 510 2.60 -13.57 -33.88
CA TYR A 510 2.35 -12.28 -33.21
C TYR A 510 3.29 -11.16 -33.71
N ARG A 511 3.81 -11.29 -34.95
CA ARG A 511 4.66 -10.26 -35.57
C ARG A 511 4.00 -8.87 -35.60
N PRO A 512 2.69 -8.70 -35.91
CA PRO A 512 2.05 -7.38 -35.87
C PRO A 512 2.11 -6.73 -34.48
N GLU A 513 1.84 -7.50 -33.42
CA GLU A 513 1.96 -7.03 -32.03
C GLU A 513 3.40 -6.66 -31.66
N ILE A 514 4.39 -7.45 -32.09
CA ILE A 514 5.81 -7.16 -31.83
C ILE A 514 6.22 -5.83 -32.44
N GLU A 515 5.86 -5.56 -33.71
CA GLU A 515 6.22 -4.30 -34.36
C GLU A 515 5.45 -3.10 -33.79
N VAL A 516 4.24 -3.29 -33.25
CA VAL A 516 3.51 -2.27 -32.46
C VAL A 516 4.23 -1.98 -31.14
N VAL A 517 4.70 -3.02 -30.43
CA VAL A 517 5.44 -2.88 -29.17
C VAL A 517 6.79 -2.20 -29.39
N LYS A 518 7.51 -2.53 -30.47
CA LYS A 518 8.81 -1.92 -30.83
C LYS A 518 8.78 -0.41 -31.00
N LYS A 519 7.64 0.18 -31.42
CA LYS A 519 7.48 1.64 -31.46
C LYS A 519 7.70 2.27 -30.07
N HIS A 520 7.18 1.62 -29.03
CA HIS A 520 7.24 2.11 -27.64
C HIS A 520 8.46 1.60 -26.86
N PHE A 521 8.92 0.39 -27.19
CA PHE A 521 10.06 -0.30 -26.57
C PHE A 521 11.01 -0.80 -27.68
N PRO A 522 11.85 0.05 -28.28
CA PRO A 522 12.72 -0.35 -29.38
C PRO A 522 13.66 -1.50 -29.01
N HIS A 523 13.61 -2.60 -29.77
CA HIS A 523 14.44 -3.78 -29.54
C HIS A 523 14.68 -4.60 -30.82
N GLU A 524 15.81 -5.30 -30.85
CA GLU A 524 16.12 -6.35 -31.83
C GLU A 524 15.36 -7.64 -31.48
N ASP A 525 15.04 -8.45 -32.49
CA ASP A 525 14.51 -9.81 -32.25
C ASP A 525 15.51 -10.65 -31.43
N LEU A 526 15.02 -11.66 -30.71
CA LEU A 526 15.85 -12.55 -29.90
C LEU A 526 16.66 -13.49 -30.78
N VAL A 527 17.97 -13.64 -30.54
CA VAL A 527 18.82 -14.58 -31.29
C VAL A 527 19.07 -15.85 -30.48
N TRP A 528 18.59 -17.00 -30.96
CA TRP A 528 18.89 -18.33 -30.41
C TRP A 528 19.49 -19.25 -31.49
N LEU A 529 20.20 -20.29 -31.06
CA LEU A 529 20.85 -21.27 -31.95
C LEU A 529 20.03 -22.58 -32.02
N ASP A 530 20.16 -23.32 -33.12
CA ASP A 530 19.55 -24.66 -33.26
C ASP A 530 20.05 -25.62 -32.17
N GLN A 531 21.36 -25.62 -31.93
CA GLN A 531 21.99 -26.25 -30.78
C GLN A 531 22.27 -25.18 -29.72
N THR A 532 21.56 -25.23 -28.59
CA THR A 532 21.72 -24.26 -27.50
C THR A 532 23.04 -24.51 -26.75
N PRO A 533 23.84 -23.47 -26.44
CA PRO A 533 25.00 -23.62 -25.57
C PRO A 533 24.58 -24.06 -24.17
N ILE A 534 25.14 -25.18 -23.70
CA ILE A 534 25.07 -25.64 -22.31
C ILE A 534 26.49 -25.48 -21.75
N ILE A 535 26.66 -24.54 -20.84
CA ILE A 535 27.97 -24.10 -20.35
C ILE A 535 28.06 -24.45 -18.86
N PRO A 536 29.09 -25.17 -18.39
CA PRO A 536 29.29 -25.39 -16.95
C PRO A 536 29.41 -24.05 -16.21
N PHE A 537 28.81 -23.91 -15.03
CA PHE A 537 28.77 -22.66 -14.27
C PHE A 537 30.16 -22.03 -14.10
N ALA A 538 31.12 -22.85 -13.65
CA ALA A 538 32.53 -22.47 -13.52
C ALA A 538 33.17 -22.00 -14.84
N GLU A 539 32.74 -22.52 -16.00
CA GLU A 539 33.19 -22.04 -17.30
C GLU A 539 32.56 -20.68 -17.67
N GLY A 540 31.29 -20.45 -17.32
CA GLY A 540 30.67 -19.13 -17.40
C GLY A 540 31.42 -18.08 -16.55
N VAL A 541 31.77 -18.43 -15.30
CA VAL A 541 32.60 -17.59 -14.43
C VAL A 541 33.98 -17.33 -15.05
N ARG A 542 34.65 -18.33 -15.62
CA ARG A 542 35.91 -18.12 -16.37
C ARG A 542 35.73 -17.19 -17.57
N MET A 543 34.70 -17.38 -18.40
CA MET A 543 34.43 -16.53 -19.56
C MET A 543 34.25 -15.06 -19.15
N LEU A 544 33.63 -14.79 -17.99
CA LEU A 544 33.44 -13.46 -17.43
C LEU A 544 34.75 -12.88 -16.85
N ASN A 545 35.51 -13.68 -16.08
CA ASN A 545 36.82 -13.28 -15.56
C ASN A 545 37.84 -12.98 -16.68
N GLU A 546 37.80 -13.72 -17.79
CA GLU A 546 38.56 -13.47 -19.02
C GLU A 546 38.22 -12.14 -19.67
N SER A 547 36.96 -11.68 -19.60
CA SER A 547 36.53 -10.39 -20.19
C SER A 547 37.04 -9.17 -19.40
N GLY A 548 37.87 -9.38 -18.37
CA GLY A 548 38.36 -8.34 -17.47
C GLY A 548 37.32 -7.86 -16.45
N TRP A 549 36.16 -8.50 -16.36
CA TRP A 549 35.14 -8.19 -15.35
C TRP A 549 35.57 -8.68 -13.95
N ARG A 550 35.18 -7.95 -12.90
CA ARG A 550 35.65 -8.14 -11.52
C ARG A 550 34.51 -7.84 -10.54
N ASP A 551 34.63 -8.34 -9.32
CA ASP A 551 33.75 -7.97 -8.20
C ASP A 551 33.87 -6.47 -7.85
N ASP A 552 33.03 -5.98 -6.93
CA ASP A 552 33.08 -4.59 -6.47
C ASP A 552 34.34 -4.23 -5.64
N ASN A 553 35.21 -5.20 -5.35
CA ASN A 553 36.51 -5.00 -4.70
C ASN A 553 37.69 -5.03 -5.71
N GLY A 554 37.45 -5.39 -6.99
CA GLY A 554 38.45 -5.53 -8.04
C GLY A 554 39.07 -6.93 -8.21
N ASN A 555 38.55 -7.94 -7.50
CA ASN A 555 38.98 -9.34 -7.56
C ASN A 555 38.30 -10.10 -8.72
N PRO A 556 38.89 -11.20 -9.21
CA PRO A 556 38.15 -12.20 -10.00
C PRO A 556 36.98 -12.78 -9.19
N LEU A 557 35.90 -13.15 -9.86
CA LEU A 557 34.78 -13.88 -9.27
C LEU A 557 35.19 -15.34 -9.00
N ASP A 558 34.70 -15.93 -7.89
CA ASP A 558 34.92 -17.34 -7.55
C ASP A 558 34.04 -18.25 -8.42
N GLU A 559 34.55 -19.43 -8.79
CA GLU A 559 33.82 -20.44 -9.57
C GLU A 559 32.77 -21.20 -8.73
N ASN A 560 32.78 -21.01 -7.39
CA ASN A 560 31.96 -21.73 -6.40
C ASN A 560 30.98 -20.83 -5.63
N GLU A 561 30.92 -19.54 -5.95
CA GLU A 561 29.93 -18.58 -5.41
C GLU A 561 28.91 -18.21 -6.49
N ASP A 562 27.71 -17.78 -6.07
CA ASP A 562 26.61 -17.47 -6.99
C ASP A 562 26.78 -16.10 -7.68
N LEU A 563 26.20 -15.93 -8.87
CA LEU A 563 26.35 -14.72 -9.68
C LEU A 563 25.42 -13.59 -9.22
N GLY A 564 26.00 -12.41 -8.96
CA GLY A 564 25.22 -11.19 -8.77
C GLY A 564 24.55 -10.73 -10.07
N THR A 565 23.47 -9.95 -9.96
CA THR A 565 22.68 -9.52 -11.15
C THR A 565 23.46 -8.67 -12.16
N ARG A 566 24.57 -8.03 -11.77
CA ARG A 566 25.44 -7.35 -12.72
C ARG A 566 26.30 -8.35 -13.51
N ASP A 567 26.67 -9.44 -12.86
CA ASP A 567 27.52 -10.51 -13.36
C ASP A 567 26.73 -11.41 -14.33
N GLU A 568 25.46 -11.73 -14.02
CA GLU A 568 24.48 -12.32 -14.96
C GLU A 568 24.46 -11.54 -16.30
N VAL A 569 24.22 -10.23 -16.21
CA VAL A 569 24.03 -9.34 -17.37
C VAL A 569 25.32 -9.17 -18.18
N GLN A 570 26.47 -9.11 -17.51
CA GLN A 570 27.75 -9.03 -18.22
C GLN A 570 28.14 -10.38 -18.84
N LEU A 571 27.90 -11.52 -18.18
CA LEU A 571 28.11 -12.84 -18.76
C LEU A 571 27.25 -13.05 -20.02
N GLY A 572 25.99 -12.61 -20.00
CA GLY A 572 25.14 -12.63 -21.20
C GLY A 572 25.68 -11.81 -22.37
N ARG A 573 26.35 -10.67 -22.11
CA ARG A 573 27.04 -9.91 -23.17
C ARG A 573 28.25 -10.67 -23.70
N VAL A 574 29.08 -11.21 -22.80
CA VAL A 574 30.26 -12.01 -23.18
C VAL A 574 29.85 -13.25 -23.99
N ILE A 575 28.73 -13.88 -23.66
CA ILE A 575 28.15 -15.00 -24.42
C ILE A 575 27.58 -14.53 -25.78
N LYS A 576 26.90 -13.38 -25.85
CA LYS A 576 26.45 -12.82 -27.14
C LYS A 576 27.61 -12.43 -28.04
N GLU A 577 28.71 -11.93 -27.48
CA GLU A 577 29.95 -11.58 -28.20
C GLU A 577 30.75 -12.82 -28.64
N LYS A 578 30.93 -13.83 -27.78
CA LYS A 578 31.70 -15.05 -28.08
C LYS A 578 30.93 -16.10 -28.89
N LEU A 579 29.63 -16.26 -28.64
CA LEU A 579 28.79 -17.36 -29.17
C LEU A 579 27.60 -16.88 -30.03
N GLY A 580 27.35 -15.57 -30.15
CA GLY A 580 26.36 -15.02 -31.07
C GLY A 580 24.89 -15.21 -30.67
N THR A 581 24.59 -15.47 -29.39
CA THR A 581 23.22 -15.76 -28.93
C THR A 581 22.80 -14.96 -27.69
N ASP A 582 21.52 -14.63 -27.62
CA ASP A 582 20.83 -14.13 -26.43
C ASP A 582 20.33 -15.25 -25.48
N TYR A 583 20.36 -16.52 -25.90
CA TYR A 583 19.73 -17.66 -25.20
C TYR A 583 20.71 -18.83 -24.95
N TYR A 584 20.89 -19.21 -23.68
CA TYR A 584 21.84 -20.24 -23.27
C TYR A 584 21.44 -20.88 -21.92
N VAL A 585 22.11 -21.98 -21.57
CA VAL A 585 21.96 -22.66 -20.28
C VAL A 585 23.29 -22.63 -19.51
N LEU A 586 23.24 -22.31 -18.22
CA LEU A 586 24.33 -22.61 -17.29
C LEU A 586 23.97 -23.88 -16.52
N ASP A 587 24.88 -24.86 -16.47
CA ASP A 587 24.68 -26.18 -15.86
C ASP A 587 25.73 -26.44 -14.75
N LYS A 588 25.52 -27.44 -13.89
CA LYS A 588 26.42 -27.81 -12.79
C LYS A 588 26.72 -26.65 -11.82
N PHE A 589 25.67 -26.05 -11.28
CA PHE A 589 25.80 -24.99 -10.27
C PHE A 589 26.40 -25.47 -8.93
N PRO A 590 27.00 -24.56 -8.14
CA PRO A 590 27.40 -24.80 -6.75
C PRO A 590 26.25 -25.21 -5.83
N ALA A 591 26.52 -26.16 -4.92
CA ALA A 591 25.53 -26.74 -4.02
C ALA A 591 25.07 -25.78 -2.89
N ASN A 592 25.87 -24.76 -2.57
CA ASN A 592 25.55 -23.70 -1.60
C ASN A 592 24.43 -22.75 -2.10
N ALA A 593 24.30 -22.58 -3.41
CA ALA A 593 23.32 -21.71 -4.07
C ALA A 593 21.95 -22.39 -4.31
N ARG A 594 21.76 -23.65 -3.88
CA ARG A 594 20.65 -24.50 -4.35
C ARG A 594 19.78 -25.08 -3.23
N PRO A 595 18.45 -25.20 -3.44
CA PRO A 595 17.52 -25.68 -2.42
C PRO A 595 17.81 -27.09 -1.90
N PHE A 596 17.22 -27.42 -0.75
CA PHE A 596 17.39 -28.71 -0.07
C PHE A 596 17.06 -29.93 -0.96
N TYR A 597 16.08 -29.80 -1.86
CA TYR A 597 15.64 -30.86 -2.77
C TYR A 597 16.54 -31.07 -4.01
N ALA A 598 17.53 -30.21 -4.28
CA ALA A 598 18.41 -30.35 -5.45
C ALA A 598 19.37 -31.54 -5.29
N MET A 599 19.44 -32.42 -6.30
CA MET A 599 20.35 -33.57 -6.31
C MET A 599 21.82 -33.11 -6.48
N ALA A 600 22.74 -33.67 -5.68
CA ALA A 600 24.18 -33.43 -5.81
C ALA A 600 24.75 -34.10 -7.08
N ASP A 601 25.85 -33.56 -7.62
CA ASP A 601 26.58 -34.24 -8.68
C ASP A 601 27.29 -35.50 -8.12
N PRO A 602 27.23 -36.66 -8.81
CA PRO A 602 27.79 -37.92 -8.31
C PRO A 602 29.33 -37.99 -8.31
N THR A 603 30.01 -37.01 -8.92
CA THR A 603 31.49 -36.93 -9.02
C THR A 603 32.08 -35.78 -8.20
N ASN A 604 31.33 -34.69 -7.98
CA ASN A 604 31.73 -33.58 -7.11
C ASN A 604 30.56 -33.11 -6.23
N PRO A 605 30.54 -33.44 -4.92
CA PRO A 605 29.42 -33.12 -4.02
C PRO A 605 29.24 -31.62 -3.74
N GLU A 606 30.23 -30.77 -4.08
CA GLU A 606 30.12 -29.31 -4.00
C GLU A 606 29.29 -28.72 -5.16
N LEU A 607 28.91 -29.53 -6.15
CA LEU A 607 28.04 -29.16 -7.27
C LEU A 607 26.71 -29.94 -7.23
N THR A 608 25.71 -29.43 -7.95
CA THR A 608 24.39 -30.08 -8.10
C THR A 608 24.02 -30.32 -9.55
N ASN A 609 23.17 -31.32 -9.80
CA ASN A 609 22.52 -31.60 -11.09
C ASN A 609 21.40 -30.59 -11.36
N SER A 610 21.76 -29.30 -11.38
CA SER A 610 20.86 -28.16 -11.52
C SER A 610 21.43 -27.13 -12.49
N PHE A 611 20.53 -26.50 -13.23
CA PHE A 611 20.83 -25.60 -14.32
C PHE A 611 19.86 -24.41 -14.29
N ASP A 612 20.31 -23.27 -14.78
CA ASP A 612 19.44 -22.12 -15.04
C ASP A 612 19.51 -21.76 -16.53
N ILE A 613 18.38 -21.31 -17.05
CA ILE A 613 18.23 -20.90 -18.45
C ILE A 613 18.14 -19.39 -18.50
N PHE A 614 18.95 -18.78 -19.38
CA PHE A 614 19.13 -17.34 -19.49
C PHE A 614 18.59 -16.80 -20.81
N CYS A 615 18.04 -15.60 -20.76
CA CYS A 615 17.61 -14.82 -21.92
C CYS A 615 18.11 -13.37 -21.78
N ARG A 616 18.87 -12.89 -22.77
CA ARG A 616 19.55 -11.57 -22.76
C ARG A 616 20.37 -11.30 -21.49
N GLY A 617 21.08 -12.32 -21.00
CA GLY A 617 21.91 -12.22 -19.78
C GLY A 617 21.14 -12.13 -18.47
N GLN A 618 19.91 -12.65 -18.43
CA GLN A 618 19.09 -12.66 -17.22
C GLN A 618 18.35 -13.99 -17.09
N GLU A 619 18.29 -14.52 -15.87
CA GLU A 619 17.57 -15.75 -15.55
C GLU A 619 16.08 -15.66 -15.95
N ILE A 620 15.58 -16.70 -16.62
CA ILE A 620 14.16 -16.92 -16.96
C ILE A 620 13.58 -18.21 -16.39
N LEU A 621 14.42 -19.20 -16.07
CA LEU A 621 14.04 -20.44 -15.39
C LEU A 621 15.20 -20.95 -14.55
N SER A 622 14.85 -21.49 -13.37
CA SER A 622 15.70 -22.35 -12.57
C SER A 622 15.19 -23.80 -12.58
N GLY A 623 16.09 -24.77 -12.73
CA GLY A 623 15.76 -26.18 -12.96
C GLY A 623 16.80 -27.18 -12.47
N GLY A 624 16.46 -28.48 -12.55
CA GLY A 624 17.37 -29.56 -12.16
C GLY A 624 16.69 -30.86 -11.75
N GLN A 625 17.53 -31.85 -11.42
CA GLN A 625 17.14 -33.12 -10.83
C GLN A 625 16.79 -32.97 -9.34
N ARG A 626 15.83 -33.76 -8.87
CA ARG A 626 15.43 -33.80 -7.46
C ARG A 626 15.96 -35.02 -6.74
N ILE A 627 16.15 -34.87 -5.42
CA ILE A 627 16.40 -35.99 -4.53
C ILE A 627 15.12 -36.80 -4.38
N HIS A 628 15.10 -37.99 -4.97
CA HIS A 628 13.97 -38.93 -4.91
C HIS A 628 14.10 -39.98 -3.79
N ASP A 629 15.31 -40.20 -3.26
CA ASP A 629 15.52 -41.03 -2.07
C ASP A 629 15.15 -40.27 -0.79
N SER A 630 14.23 -40.82 -0.01
CA SER A 630 13.72 -40.17 1.20
C SER A 630 14.77 -40.02 2.31
N ARG A 631 15.83 -40.85 2.34
CA ARG A 631 16.88 -40.76 3.35
C ARG A 631 17.83 -39.61 3.05
N MET A 632 18.34 -39.55 1.81
CA MET A 632 19.16 -38.44 1.33
C MET A 632 18.45 -37.09 1.45
N LEU A 633 17.11 -37.07 1.26
CA LEU A 633 16.29 -35.87 1.45
C LEU A 633 16.27 -35.44 2.94
N LEU A 634 16.01 -36.38 3.86
CA LEU A 634 16.04 -36.13 5.31
C LEU A 634 17.43 -35.71 5.80
N ASP A 635 18.50 -36.40 5.37
CA ASP A 635 19.90 -36.05 5.68
C ASP A 635 20.25 -34.62 5.24
N LYS A 636 19.71 -34.15 4.10
CA LYS A 636 19.93 -32.80 3.59
C LYS A 636 19.06 -31.75 4.30
N MET A 637 17.84 -32.10 4.72
CA MET A 637 17.02 -31.27 5.60
C MET A 637 17.68 -31.07 6.97
N GLU A 638 18.22 -32.13 7.58
CA GLU A 638 18.94 -32.04 8.88
C GLU A 638 20.19 -31.14 8.77
N LYS A 639 21.02 -31.34 7.74
CA LYS A 639 22.20 -30.48 7.47
C LYS A 639 21.83 -29.00 7.33
N LEU A 640 20.69 -28.71 6.71
CA LEU A 640 20.15 -27.35 6.53
C LEU A 640 19.28 -26.86 7.70
N LYS A 641 19.17 -27.66 8.78
CA LYS A 641 18.40 -27.36 10.01
C LYS A 641 16.90 -27.10 9.75
N MET A 642 16.35 -27.77 8.73
CA MET A 642 14.92 -27.75 8.41
C MET A 642 14.19 -28.84 9.20
N ASP A 643 13.01 -28.52 9.74
CA ASP A 643 12.18 -29.47 10.51
C ASP A 643 11.32 -30.33 9.57
N PRO A 644 11.54 -31.67 9.48
CA PRO A 644 10.76 -32.55 8.61
C PRO A 644 9.26 -32.57 8.90
N SER A 645 8.83 -32.29 10.14
CA SER A 645 7.41 -32.32 10.52
C SER A 645 6.59 -31.23 9.83
N THR A 646 7.24 -30.19 9.32
CA THR A 646 6.59 -29.12 8.53
C THR A 646 6.19 -29.56 7.11
N MET A 647 6.67 -30.73 6.65
CA MET A 647 6.49 -31.23 5.28
C MET A 647 6.16 -32.73 5.25
N GLU A 648 5.44 -33.25 6.25
CA GLU A 648 5.16 -34.70 6.41
C GLU A 648 4.56 -35.34 5.15
N GLU A 649 3.51 -34.76 4.57
CA GLU A 649 2.86 -35.24 3.34
C GLU A 649 3.83 -35.35 2.15
N TYR A 650 4.69 -34.34 1.98
CA TYR A 650 5.70 -34.29 0.92
C TYR A 650 6.73 -35.41 1.09
N ILE A 651 7.32 -35.54 2.29
CA ILE A 651 8.32 -36.56 2.59
C ILE A 651 7.73 -37.98 2.48
N GLN A 652 6.47 -38.16 2.90
CA GLN A 652 5.75 -39.42 2.86
C GLN A 652 5.60 -39.96 1.43
N GLY A 653 5.42 -39.10 0.42
CA GLY A 653 5.43 -39.50 -1.00
C GLY A 653 6.71 -40.24 -1.38
N PHE A 654 7.88 -39.64 -1.11
CA PHE A 654 9.18 -40.28 -1.39
C PHE A 654 9.39 -41.58 -0.60
N GLN A 655 8.87 -41.69 0.62
CA GLN A 655 8.93 -42.92 1.42
C GLN A 655 8.10 -44.07 0.84
N TRP A 656 7.09 -43.78 0.02
CA TRP A 656 6.33 -44.78 -0.73
C TRP A 656 6.97 -45.19 -2.06
N GLY A 657 8.04 -44.48 -2.48
CA GLY A 657 8.85 -44.80 -3.65
C GLY A 657 8.69 -43.79 -4.78
N ALA A 658 9.34 -42.64 -4.67
CA ALA A 658 9.40 -41.70 -5.78
C ALA A 658 10.41 -42.17 -6.86
N PRO A 659 10.05 -42.14 -8.17
CA PRO A 659 10.99 -42.39 -9.26
C PRO A 659 11.99 -41.23 -9.41
N PRO A 660 13.14 -41.44 -10.09
CA PRO A 660 14.03 -40.35 -10.49
C PRO A 660 13.28 -39.30 -11.32
N HIS A 661 13.46 -38.02 -10.99
CA HIS A 661 12.76 -36.93 -11.68
C HIS A 661 13.51 -35.60 -11.63
N GLY A 662 13.06 -34.66 -12.45
CA GLY A 662 13.52 -33.28 -12.47
C GLY A 662 12.53 -32.35 -13.19
N GLY A 663 12.78 -31.04 -13.11
CA GLY A 663 11.87 -30.04 -13.65
C GLY A 663 12.43 -28.63 -13.58
N GLY A 664 11.55 -27.64 -13.73
CA GLY A 664 11.87 -26.23 -13.59
C GLY A 664 10.62 -25.36 -13.53
N GLY A 665 10.80 -24.08 -13.24
CA GLY A 665 9.72 -23.08 -13.23
C GLY A 665 10.12 -21.83 -14.01
N ILE A 666 9.24 -21.33 -14.87
CA ILE A 666 9.42 -20.14 -15.69
C ILE A 666 8.55 -19.01 -15.13
N GLY A 667 9.10 -17.81 -14.94
CA GLY A 667 8.27 -16.62 -14.70
C GLY A 667 7.67 -16.10 -16.01
N LEU A 668 6.34 -16.14 -16.18
CA LEU A 668 5.65 -15.68 -17.41
C LEU A 668 5.93 -14.21 -17.72
N GLU A 669 5.87 -13.36 -16.70
CA GLU A 669 6.19 -11.94 -16.82
C GLU A 669 7.69 -11.71 -17.09
N ARG A 670 8.56 -12.63 -16.65
CA ARG A 670 10.01 -12.57 -16.82
C ARG A 670 10.44 -12.92 -18.25
N ILE A 671 9.93 -14.02 -18.81
CA ILE A 671 10.16 -14.37 -20.23
C ILE A 671 9.60 -13.28 -21.16
N LEU A 672 8.39 -12.77 -20.89
CA LEU A 672 7.77 -11.71 -21.69
C LEU A 672 8.55 -10.39 -21.65
N MET A 673 9.00 -9.98 -20.45
CA MET A 673 9.84 -8.79 -20.24
C MET A 673 11.14 -8.84 -21.05
N LEU A 674 11.79 -10.01 -21.14
CA LEU A 674 13.10 -10.16 -21.78
C LEU A 674 12.99 -10.41 -23.29
N LEU A 675 11.97 -11.15 -23.73
CA LEU A 675 11.67 -11.33 -25.16
C LEU A 675 11.44 -9.97 -25.86
N LEU A 676 10.57 -9.14 -25.28
CA LEU A 676 10.18 -7.81 -25.79
C LEU A 676 11.00 -6.64 -25.22
N ASN A 677 12.05 -6.93 -24.44
CA ASN A 677 12.95 -5.95 -23.82
C ASN A 677 12.26 -4.78 -23.09
N LEU A 678 11.21 -5.06 -22.31
CA LEU A 678 10.32 -4.03 -21.72
C LEU A 678 10.95 -3.20 -20.59
N GLY A 679 12.18 -3.51 -20.16
CA GLY A 679 12.93 -2.78 -19.13
C GLY A 679 12.41 -2.89 -17.68
N ASN A 680 11.12 -3.14 -17.46
CA ASN A 680 10.51 -3.28 -16.13
C ASN A 680 9.41 -4.35 -16.16
N ILE A 681 9.46 -5.31 -15.24
CA ILE A 681 8.52 -6.44 -15.16
C ILE A 681 7.07 -6.00 -14.94
N ARG A 682 6.83 -4.80 -14.40
CA ARG A 682 5.49 -4.22 -14.23
C ARG A 682 4.78 -3.95 -15.56
N HIS A 683 5.51 -3.76 -16.65
CA HIS A 683 4.91 -3.65 -17.99
C HIS A 683 4.39 -5.00 -18.48
N ALA A 684 5.07 -6.10 -18.11
CA ALA A 684 4.72 -7.49 -18.43
C ALA A 684 3.61 -8.10 -17.54
N SER A 685 3.28 -7.50 -16.40
CA SER A 685 2.17 -7.94 -15.53
C SER A 685 0.91 -7.10 -15.76
N MET A 686 -0.25 -7.72 -16.01
CA MET A 686 -1.45 -6.95 -16.36
C MET A 686 -1.89 -6.02 -15.22
N PHE A 687 -1.87 -6.50 -13.97
CA PHE A 687 -2.13 -5.72 -12.76
C PHE A 687 -1.03 -6.02 -11.73
N PRO A 688 0.14 -5.33 -11.79
CA PRO A 688 1.31 -5.71 -11.02
C PRO A 688 1.08 -5.71 -9.51
N ARG A 689 1.86 -6.55 -8.81
CA ARG A 689 1.93 -6.64 -7.36
C ARG A 689 3.38 -6.56 -6.91
N ASP A 690 3.64 -5.63 -6.01
CA ASP A 690 4.95 -5.37 -5.42
C ASP A 690 4.76 -4.90 -3.95
N PRO A 691 5.85 -4.67 -3.18
CA PRO A 691 5.74 -4.25 -1.77
C PRO A 691 5.12 -2.86 -1.53
N LYS A 692 4.65 -2.17 -2.57
CA LYS A 692 3.93 -0.87 -2.49
C LYS A 692 2.49 -0.95 -2.98
N SER A 693 2.08 -2.14 -3.43
CA SER A 693 0.71 -2.46 -3.82
C SER A 693 -0.17 -2.63 -2.57
N LEU A 694 -1.48 -2.39 -2.71
CA LEU A 694 -2.45 -2.45 -1.60
C LEU A 694 -2.05 -1.58 -0.38
N PRO A 695 -1.79 -0.26 -0.56
CA PRO A 695 -1.50 0.61 0.57
C PRO A 695 -2.66 0.65 1.57
N GLU A 696 -2.32 0.65 2.85
CA GLU A 696 -3.28 0.75 3.95
C GLU A 696 -4.12 2.03 3.80
N LYS A 697 -5.44 1.86 3.85
CA LYS A 697 -6.40 2.97 3.88
C LYS A 697 -6.82 3.16 5.33
N PRO A 698 -6.61 4.35 5.94
CA PRO A 698 -7.09 4.59 7.29
C PRO A 698 -8.62 4.44 7.33
N VAL A 699 -9.11 3.68 8.31
CA VAL A 699 -10.55 3.50 8.52
C VAL A 699 -11.10 4.82 9.06
N ILE A 700 -11.86 5.55 8.23
CA ILE A 700 -12.52 6.79 8.64
C ILE A 700 -13.68 6.41 9.56
N LYS A 701 -13.42 6.37 10.87
CA LYS A 701 -14.47 6.20 11.88
C LYS A 701 -15.43 7.39 11.83
N GLN A 702 -16.74 7.11 11.86
CA GLN A 702 -17.75 8.16 11.82
C GLN A 702 -17.90 8.82 13.20
N LEU A 703 -17.98 10.16 13.22
CA LEU A 703 -18.33 10.92 14.42
C LEU A 703 -19.70 10.48 14.96
N ARG A 704 -19.83 10.36 16.28
CA ARG A 704 -21.09 9.97 16.94
C ARG A 704 -22.16 11.06 16.81
N HIS A 705 -21.70 12.32 16.82
CA HIS A 705 -22.53 13.51 16.68
C HIS A 705 -22.00 14.35 15.50
N PRO A 706 -22.39 14.05 14.25
CA PRO A 706 -22.01 14.88 13.10
C PRO A 706 -22.46 16.34 13.25
N ASP A 707 -23.55 16.59 13.98
CA ASP A 707 -24.03 17.89 14.44
C ASP A 707 -23.07 18.63 15.38
N ALA A 708 -22.12 17.92 16.00
CA ALA A 708 -21.05 18.47 16.81
C ALA A 708 -19.66 18.38 16.13
N SER A 709 -19.63 18.43 14.80
CA SER A 709 -18.38 18.48 14.05
C SER A 709 -17.60 19.79 14.28
N THR A 710 -16.27 19.71 14.26
CA THR A 710 -15.33 20.85 14.38
C THR A 710 -14.63 21.16 13.05
N MET A 711 -14.64 20.20 12.10
CA MET A 711 -14.23 20.40 10.71
C MET A 711 -15.35 21.01 9.88
N HIS A 712 -16.59 20.60 10.13
CA HIS A 712 -17.82 21.04 9.47
C HIS A 712 -18.85 21.53 10.51
N PRO A 713 -18.60 22.68 11.17
CA PRO A 713 -19.47 23.15 12.26
C PRO A 713 -20.86 23.53 11.74
N PRO A 714 -21.92 23.52 12.59
CA PRO A 714 -23.30 23.80 12.18
C PRO A 714 -23.58 25.16 11.51
N TRP A 715 -22.62 26.08 11.58
CA TRP A 715 -22.65 27.41 10.96
C TRP A 715 -21.72 27.53 9.74
N GLU A 716 -21.25 26.44 9.15
CA GLU A 716 -20.38 26.47 7.97
C GLU A 716 -21.04 27.27 6.83
N GLY A 717 -20.29 28.21 6.24
CA GLY A 717 -20.78 29.15 5.25
C GLY A 717 -21.56 30.37 5.79
N GLN A 718 -21.73 30.52 7.11
CA GLN A 718 -22.47 31.61 7.74
C GLN A 718 -21.73 32.21 8.95
N ASP A 719 -22.11 33.43 9.36
CA ASP A 719 -21.63 34.02 10.63
C ASP A 719 -22.46 33.49 11.80
N ARG A 720 -21.80 32.76 12.71
CA ARG A 720 -22.41 32.13 13.89
C ARG A 720 -23.17 33.10 14.79
N VAL A 721 -22.66 34.33 14.96
CA VAL A 721 -23.21 35.34 15.88
C VAL A 721 -24.43 36.01 15.25
N LEU A 722 -24.38 36.31 13.95
CA LEU A 722 -25.54 36.82 13.20
C LEU A 722 -26.65 35.75 13.09
N ALA A 723 -26.28 34.49 12.86
CA ALA A 723 -27.22 33.36 12.81
C ALA A 723 -27.77 32.94 14.18
N LYS A 724 -27.21 33.46 15.29
CA LYS A 724 -27.55 33.09 16.68
C LYS A 724 -27.44 31.59 16.98
N ILE A 725 -26.44 30.93 16.39
CA ILE A 725 -26.20 29.50 16.58
C ILE A 725 -25.24 29.32 17.77
N ASP A 726 -25.65 28.54 18.78
CA ASP A 726 -24.81 28.23 19.92
C ASP A 726 -23.61 27.34 19.56
N LEU A 727 -22.57 27.35 20.41
CA LEU A 727 -21.43 26.45 20.25
C LEU A 727 -21.85 25.00 20.61
N GLN A 728 -21.17 24.01 20.01
CA GLN A 728 -21.45 22.59 20.26
C GLN A 728 -21.39 22.28 21.78
N PRO A 729 -22.30 21.43 22.32
CA PRO A 729 -22.20 20.92 23.69
C PRO A 729 -20.86 20.23 23.96
N ILE A 730 -20.38 20.27 25.21
CA ILE A 730 -19.07 19.72 25.58
C ILE A 730 -19.14 18.19 25.62
N GLU A 731 -20.26 17.66 26.09
CA GLU A 731 -20.65 16.26 26.14
C GLU A 731 -20.52 15.61 24.75
N LYS A 732 -21.17 16.21 23.74
CA LYS A 732 -21.08 15.76 22.34
C LYS A 732 -19.68 15.91 21.74
N LEU A 733 -18.91 16.92 22.16
CA LEU A 733 -17.51 17.05 21.76
C LEU A 733 -16.61 15.98 22.40
N ILE A 734 -16.89 15.54 23.63
CA ILE A 734 -16.22 14.41 24.28
C ILE A 734 -16.57 13.10 23.54
N ALA A 735 -17.85 12.86 23.24
CA ALA A 735 -18.30 11.70 22.48
C ALA A 735 -17.78 11.66 21.02
N ASN A 736 -17.30 12.79 20.49
CA ASN A 736 -16.68 12.88 19.16
C ASN A 736 -15.14 12.81 19.16
N TYR A 737 -14.47 13.48 20.09
CA TYR A 737 -13.00 13.71 20.05
C TYR A 737 -12.29 13.47 21.40
N GLY A 738 -13.04 13.16 22.46
CA GLY A 738 -12.52 13.11 23.82
C GLY A 738 -12.15 11.71 24.28
N ASP A 739 -11.16 11.65 25.16
CA ASP A 739 -10.77 10.47 25.92
C ASP A 739 -11.27 10.55 27.37
N ALA A 740 -10.97 9.54 28.18
CA ALA A 740 -11.35 9.43 29.59
C ALA A 740 -11.07 10.68 30.41
N THR A 741 -9.95 11.36 30.14
CA THR A 741 -9.54 12.63 30.76
C THR A 741 -10.51 13.76 30.51
N ASN A 742 -11.09 13.84 29.31
CA ASN A 742 -11.99 14.93 28.93
C ASN A 742 -13.33 14.85 29.67
N THR A 743 -13.70 13.68 30.20
CA THR A 743 -14.86 13.53 31.10
C THR A 743 -14.71 14.28 32.43
N SER A 744 -13.54 14.88 32.75
CA SER A 744 -13.39 15.82 33.86
C SER A 744 -13.68 17.28 33.50
N TRP A 745 -13.98 17.57 32.23
CA TRP A 745 -14.31 18.93 31.79
C TRP A 745 -15.74 19.33 32.13
N LEU A 746 -16.56 18.36 32.58
CA LEU A 746 -17.91 18.57 33.09
C LEU A 746 -17.92 18.90 34.61
N GLU A 747 -16.77 18.85 35.28
CA GLU A 747 -16.66 19.26 36.69
C GLU A 747 -16.86 20.78 36.84
N PRO A 748 -17.62 21.27 37.85
CA PRO A 748 -17.86 22.71 38.05
C PRO A 748 -16.60 23.58 38.23
N ARG A 749 -15.47 22.96 38.60
CA ARG A 749 -14.17 23.64 38.73
C ARG A 749 -13.42 23.85 37.40
N THR A 750 -13.87 23.23 36.31
CA THR A 750 -13.19 23.30 35.01
C THR A 750 -13.76 24.42 34.13
N GLU A 751 -12.90 25.35 33.73
CA GLU A 751 -13.23 26.39 32.76
C GLU A 751 -12.90 25.93 31.33
N ILE A 752 -13.79 26.21 30.38
CA ILE A 752 -13.62 25.80 28.98
C ILE A 752 -13.32 27.01 28.09
N TRP A 753 -12.15 26.99 27.46
CA TRP A 753 -11.85 27.87 26.32
C TRP A 753 -12.43 27.29 25.02
N ARG A 754 -12.97 28.14 24.14
CA ARG A 754 -13.57 27.76 22.85
C ARG A 754 -13.02 28.62 21.70
N ASP A 755 -12.62 28.00 20.59
CA ASP A 755 -12.38 28.72 19.32
C ASP A 755 -13.71 29.15 18.69
N GLN A 756 -13.84 30.43 18.32
CA GLN A 756 -15.11 30.99 17.84
C GLN A 756 -15.48 30.58 16.40
N ASN A 757 -14.55 30.01 15.63
CA ASN A 757 -14.74 29.69 14.20
C ASN A 757 -15.14 28.23 14.01
N THR A 758 -14.50 27.33 14.76
CA THR A 758 -14.66 25.86 14.70
C THR A 758 -15.44 25.29 15.87
N GLY A 759 -15.49 26.02 16.99
CA GLY A 759 -16.06 25.56 18.24
C GLY A 759 -15.20 24.57 19.02
N ALA A 760 -13.97 24.27 18.55
CA ALA A 760 -12.98 23.45 19.25
C ALA A 760 -12.76 23.90 20.71
N ALA A 761 -12.60 22.95 21.64
CA ALA A 761 -12.58 23.24 23.08
C ALA A 761 -11.28 22.80 23.78
N VAL A 762 -10.87 23.55 24.82
CA VAL A 762 -9.79 23.19 25.75
C VAL A 762 -10.19 23.52 27.20
N GLY A 763 -10.32 22.50 28.04
CA GLY A 763 -10.68 22.64 29.46
C GLY A 763 -9.48 22.77 30.40
N PHE A 764 -9.59 23.62 31.42
CA PHE A 764 -8.52 23.86 32.40
C PHE A 764 -9.03 24.36 33.75
N VAL A 765 -8.23 24.17 34.80
CA VAL A 765 -8.49 24.70 36.15
C VAL A 765 -7.44 25.75 36.54
N PRO A 766 -7.82 26.97 36.96
CA PRO A 766 -6.88 27.93 37.56
C PRO A 766 -6.47 27.51 38.96
N GLN A 767 -5.18 27.22 39.19
CA GLN A 767 -4.67 26.77 40.49
C GLN A 767 -3.31 27.40 40.82
N ASP A 768 -3.17 28.04 41.99
CA ASP A 768 -1.90 28.62 42.49
C ASP A 768 -1.15 29.54 41.48
N GLY A 769 -1.87 30.19 40.55
CA GLY A 769 -1.31 31.03 39.48
C GLY A 769 -0.90 30.29 38.20
N PHE A 770 -1.28 29.02 38.08
CA PHE A 770 -1.14 28.19 36.89
C PHE A 770 -2.51 27.91 36.26
N ALA A 771 -2.53 27.59 34.97
CA ALA A 771 -3.66 26.96 34.30
C ALA A 771 -3.31 25.48 34.12
N ILE A 772 -4.03 24.61 34.82
CA ILE A 772 -3.84 23.16 34.73
C ILE A 772 -4.82 22.63 33.69
N THR A 773 -4.30 22.36 32.51
CA THR A 773 -5.01 21.78 31.37
C THR A 773 -4.91 20.26 31.46
N VAL A 774 -6.00 19.52 31.26
CA VAL A 774 -6.02 18.05 31.41
C VAL A 774 -6.63 17.39 30.18
N GLY A 775 -5.93 16.41 29.60
CA GLY A 775 -6.38 15.74 28.38
C GLY A 775 -6.24 16.59 27.11
N ASP A 776 -6.62 16.00 25.98
CA ASP A 776 -6.35 16.54 24.65
C ASP A 776 -7.42 17.55 24.19
N PRO A 777 -7.13 18.46 23.24
CA PRO A 777 -8.12 19.40 22.72
C PRO A 777 -9.29 18.67 22.06
N LEU A 778 -10.54 19.07 22.37
CA LEU A 778 -11.72 18.49 21.73
C LEU A 778 -11.94 19.11 20.34
N CYS A 779 -11.21 18.58 19.37
CA CYS A 779 -11.35 18.84 17.94
C CYS A 779 -10.61 17.77 17.12
N HIS A 780 -10.82 17.76 15.80
CA HIS A 780 -10.08 16.88 14.90
C HIS A 780 -8.55 17.18 14.94
N GLU A 781 -7.70 16.14 14.88
CA GLU A 781 -6.25 16.26 15.10
C GLU A 781 -5.57 17.32 14.22
N SER A 782 -5.98 17.43 12.96
CA SER A 782 -5.45 18.42 12.00
C SER A 782 -5.60 19.89 12.47
N GLN A 783 -6.47 20.12 13.46
CA GLN A 783 -6.71 21.44 14.05
C GLN A 783 -5.85 21.70 15.29
N TYR A 784 -5.24 20.68 15.93
CA TYR A 784 -4.55 20.79 17.22
C TYR A 784 -3.57 21.97 17.30
N LEU A 785 -2.66 22.12 16.34
CA LEU A 785 -1.70 23.24 16.33
C LEU A 785 -2.38 24.63 16.32
N LYS A 786 -3.50 24.79 15.62
CA LYS A 786 -4.28 26.03 15.61
C LYS A 786 -5.00 26.24 16.95
N THR A 787 -5.73 25.23 17.41
CA THR A 787 -6.50 25.23 18.66
C THR A 787 -5.61 25.53 19.88
N MET A 788 -4.48 24.82 20.00
CA MET A 788 -3.51 24.98 21.09
C MET A 788 -2.81 26.36 21.03
N THR A 789 -2.54 26.89 19.84
CA THR A 789 -2.01 28.26 19.68
C THR A 789 -3.00 29.31 20.17
N GLY A 790 -4.29 29.15 19.86
CA GLY A 790 -5.36 30.02 20.34
C GLY A 790 -5.50 29.98 21.87
N TYR A 791 -5.58 28.76 22.42
CA TYR A 791 -5.65 28.53 23.87
C TYR A 791 -4.46 29.12 24.64
N LEU A 792 -3.22 28.84 24.21
CA LEU A 792 -2.03 29.33 24.91
C LEU A 792 -1.87 30.86 24.80
N LYS A 793 -2.39 31.48 23.73
CA LYS A 793 -2.51 32.95 23.61
C LYS A 793 -3.49 33.50 24.63
N TYR A 794 -4.69 32.91 24.77
CA TYR A 794 -5.71 33.30 25.74
C TYR A 794 -5.20 33.20 27.19
N ILE A 795 -4.64 32.04 27.57
CA ILE A 795 -4.07 31.80 28.90
C ILE A 795 -3.00 32.84 29.26
N LYS A 796 -2.13 33.19 28.31
CA LYS A 796 -1.05 34.17 28.53
C LYS A 796 -1.52 35.63 28.53
N LYS A 797 -2.43 36.03 27.62
CA LYS A 797 -2.80 37.43 27.41
C LYS A 797 -4.02 37.89 28.21
N GLU A 798 -5.01 37.02 28.38
CA GLU A 798 -6.32 37.37 28.95
C GLU A 798 -6.47 36.83 30.38
N ARG A 799 -5.84 35.69 30.70
CA ARG A 799 -5.89 35.09 32.04
C ARG A 799 -4.63 35.32 32.89
N ASN A 800 -3.50 35.68 32.27
CA ASN A 800 -2.21 35.88 32.94
C ASN A 800 -1.74 34.66 33.78
N LEU A 801 -2.12 33.46 33.36
CA LEU A 801 -1.77 32.20 34.03
C LEU A 801 -0.59 31.51 33.34
N LYS A 802 0.12 30.64 34.08
CA LYS A 802 1.20 29.79 33.55
C LYS A 802 0.65 28.42 33.17
N PRO A 803 0.70 27.98 31.90
CA PRO A 803 0.10 26.71 31.50
C PRO A 803 0.95 25.51 31.95
N LEU A 804 0.27 24.46 32.40
CA LEU A 804 0.78 23.11 32.66
C LEU A 804 -0.24 22.13 32.06
N TRP A 805 0.19 21.24 31.16
CA TRP A 805 -0.71 20.33 30.46
C TRP A 805 -0.44 18.90 30.93
N LEU A 806 -1.45 18.24 31.50
CA LEU A 806 -1.34 16.95 32.15
C LEU A 806 -2.18 15.90 31.40
N LEU A 807 -1.72 14.65 31.45
CA LEU A 807 -2.45 13.48 30.94
C LEU A 807 -2.84 13.63 29.46
N VAL A 808 -1.92 14.13 28.63
CA VAL A 808 -2.14 14.25 27.18
C VAL A 808 -1.73 12.99 26.43
N GLY A 809 -2.36 12.75 25.28
CA GLY A 809 -2.00 11.70 24.33
C GLY A 809 -0.74 12.03 23.53
N ALA A 810 -0.22 11.04 22.80
CA ALA A 810 0.99 11.19 21.99
C ALA A 810 0.91 12.28 20.89
N PRO A 811 -0.21 12.48 20.16
CA PRO A 811 -0.29 13.54 19.14
C PRO A 811 -0.14 14.96 19.73
N VAL A 812 -0.75 15.19 20.90
CA VAL A 812 -0.68 16.49 21.62
C VAL A 812 0.68 16.68 22.30
N GLU A 813 1.29 15.60 22.80
CA GLU A 813 2.68 15.57 23.24
C GLU A 813 3.62 16.03 22.12
N GLU A 814 3.50 15.47 20.91
CA GLU A 814 4.38 15.81 19.79
C GLU A 814 4.22 17.28 19.37
N VAL A 815 2.98 17.80 19.34
CA VAL A 815 2.74 19.21 19.01
C VAL A 815 3.36 20.15 20.06
N LEU A 816 3.19 19.87 21.37
CA LEU A 816 3.82 20.66 22.45
C LEU A 816 5.36 20.55 22.40
N ALA A 817 5.89 19.35 22.19
CA ALA A 817 7.32 19.07 22.11
C ALA A 817 7.99 19.74 20.91
N THR A 818 7.43 19.60 19.71
CA THR A 818 8.07 20.01 18.45
C THR A 818 7.76 21.43 18.02
N LYS A 819 6.53 21.92 18.24
CA LYS A 819 6.11 23.26 17.77
C LYS A 819 6.27 24.33 18.84
N PHE A 820 6.10 23.97 20.11
CA PHE A 820 6.24 24.90 21.23
C PHE A 820 7.53 24.71 22.06
N ASN A 821 8.35 23.69 21.77
CA ASN A 821 9.59 23.37 22.49
C ASN A 821 9.35 23.12 24.01
N TRP A 822 8.24 22.45 24.34
CA TRP A 822 7.93 22.05 25.70
C TRP A 822 8.72 20.80 26.11
N ARG A 823 8.78 20.56 27.42
CA ARG A 823 9.42 19.41 28.04
C ARG A 823 8.36 18.44 28.53
N THR A 824 8.57 17.15 28.28
CA THR A 824 7.53 16.13 28.51
C THR A 824 8.10 14.91 29.23
N PHE A 825 7.24 14.17 29.92
CA PHE A 825 7.55 12.87 30.53
C PHE A 825 6.25 12.13 30.85
N SER A 826 6.29 10.81 30.90
CA SER A 826 5.18 9.97 31.36
C SER A 826 5.51 9.36 32.72
N VAL A 827 4.50 9.37 33.59
CA VAL A 827 4.42 8.73 34.92
C VAL A 827 3.02 8.14 35.17
N THR A 828 2.21 8.08 34.10
CA THR A 828 0.80 7.74 34.10
C THR A 828 0.48 6.99 32.81
N GLY A 829 -0.42 6.02 32.88
CA GLY A 829 -0.95 5.30 31.74
C GLY A 829 -2.48 5.34 31.77
N GLU A 830 -3.10 5.57 30.63
CA GLU A 830 -4.54 5.41 30.43
C GLU A 830 -4.82 3.90 30.34
N GLN A 831 -5.66 3.35 31.22
CA GLN A 831 -5.62 1.90 31.50
C GLN A 831 -6.65 1.15 30.65
N ARG A 832 -6.24 0.78 29.42
CA ARG A 832 -7.08 0.22 28.36
C ARG A 832 -7.17 -1.30 28.38
N VAL A 833 -8.31 -1.85 27.98
CA VAL A 833 -8.55 -3.26 27.70
C VAL A 833 -9.32 -3.40 26.39
N ASP A 834 -8.95 -4.38 25.57
CA ASP A 834 -9.81 -4.89 24.48
C ASP A 834 -10.90 -5.75 25.13
N PRO A 835 -12.19 -5.35 25.08
CA PRO A 835 -13.25 -6.06 25.77
C PRO A 835 -13.70 -7.34 25.01
N ALA A 836 -13.34 -7.48 23.73
CA ALA A 836 -13.65 -8.66 22.91
C ALA A 836 -12.58 -9.76 23.04
N HIS A 837 -11.32 -9.40 23.32
CA HIS A 837 -10.22 -10.34 23.53
C HIS A 837 -9.66 -10.36 24.96
N ASN A 838 -10.46 -9.96 25.96
CA ASN A 838 -10.01 -9.78 27.33
C ASN A 838 -9.43 -11.08 27.96
N PRO A 839 -8.15 -11.12 28.38
CA PRO A 839 -7.56 -12.30 28.99
C PRO A 839 -8.19 -12.69 30.34
N ALA A 840 -8.79 -11.75 31.08
CA ALA A 840 -9.41 -11.99 32.39
C ALA A 840 -10.65 -12.90 32.35
N GLU A 841 -11.25 -13.12 31.16
CA GLU A 841 -12.27 -14.15 30.98
C GLU A 841 -11.76 -15.56 31.34
N LYS A 842 -10.45 -15.79 31.16
CA LYS A 842 -9.79 -17.08 31.37
C LYS A 842 -9.07 -17.15 32.73
N ASP A 843 -9.10 -16.08 33.53
CA ASP A 843 -8.49 -16.06 34.85
C ASP A 843 -9.31 -16.86 35.87
N ALA A 844 -8.67 -17.84 36.50
CA ALA A 844 -9.34 -18.77 37.39
C ALA A 844 -9.89 -18.12 38.67
N ASP A 845 -9.29 -17.02 39.14
CA ASP A 845 -9.68 -16.33 40.38
C ASP A 845 -10.79 -15.28 40.14
N VAL A 846 -10.75 -14.56 39.03
CA VAL A 846 -11.87 -13.73 38.56
C VAL A 846 -13.10 -14.62 38.36
N GLN A 847 -12.98 -15.71 37.58
CA GLN A 847 -14.11 -16.61 37.32
C GLN A 847 -14.60 -17.35 38.58
N ARG A 848 -13.74 -17.56 39.60
CA ARG A 848 -14.12 -18.11 40.91
C ARG A 848 -14.94 -17.12 41.74
N LYS A 849 -14.58 -15.83 41.70
CA LYS A 849 -15.32 -14.75 42.38
C LYS A 849 -16.68 -14.48 41.75
N ILE A 850 -16.77 -14.45 40.42
CA ILE A 850 -18.04 -14.25 39.70
C ILE A 850 -19.05 -15.33 40.12
N ARG A 851 -18.65 -16.60 40.04
CA ARG A 851 -19.45 -17.76 40.48
C ARG A 851 -19.83 -17.75 41.96
N HIS A 852 -19.09 -17.03 42.81
CA HIS A 852 -19.48 -16.81 44.20
C HIS A 852 -20.62 -15.79 44.30
N ALA A 853 -20.51 -14.62 43.65
CA ALA A 853 -21.57 -13.61 43.64
C ALA A 853 -22.88 -14.11 43.00
N GLU A 854 -22.79 -14.87 41.90
CA GLU A 854 -23.94 -15.54 41.28
C GLU A 854 -24.63 -16.51 42.25
N LYS A 855 -23.85 -17.29 43.03
CA LYS A 855 -24.37 -18.25 44.00
C LYS A 855 -25.02 -17.57 45.23
N GLU A 856 -24.49 -16.44 45.66
CA GLU A 856 -25.13 -15.57 46.68
C GLU A 856 -26.35 -14.80 46.12
N GLY A 857 -26.73 -15.06 44.86
CA GLY A 857 -27.96 -14.59 44.24
C GLY A 857 -27.93 -13.16 43.71
N VAL A 858 -26.73 -12.60 43.49
CA VAL A 858 -26.55 -11.25 42.93
C VAL A 858 -27.06 -11.23 41.48
N LYS A 859 -27.91 -10.25 41.16
CA LYS A 859 -28.45 -10.02 39.81
C LYS A 859 -28.05 -8.65 39.30
N ILE A 860 -27.77 -8.54 38.01
CA ILE A 860 -27.45 -7.27 37.35
C ILE A 860 -28.69 -6.77 36.59
N SER A 861 -28.96 -5.47 36.69
CA SER A 861 -29.92 -4.75 35.83
C SER A 861 -29.15 -3.79 34.92
N ASP A 862 -29.46 -3.83 33.63
CA ASP A 862 -28.79 -3.06 32.58
C ASP A 862 -29.66 -1.90 32.07
N TYR A 863 -29.04 -0.75 31.87
CA TYR A 863 -29.66 0.48 31.39
C TYR A 863 -28.82 1.09 30.27
N SER A 864 -29.10 0.69 29.04
CA SER A 864 -28.39 1.14 27.83
C SER A 864 -28.51 2.66 27.60
N ILE A 865 -27.63 3.21 26.76
CA ILE A 865 -27.68 4.60 26.30
C ILE A 865 -29.10 5.00 25.86
N GLY A 866 -29.52 6.20 26.27
CA GLY A 866 -30.87 6.72 26.02
C GLY A 866 -31.98 6.12 26.90
N THR A 867 -31.70 5.11 27.73
CA THR A 867 -32.65 4.46 28.64
C THR A 867 -32.21 4.62 30.11
N PRO A 868 -32.33 5.83 30.69
CA PRO A 868 -31.80 6.12 32.03
C PRO A 868 -32.54 5.33 33.13
N PRO A 869 -31.86 5.02 34.27
CA PRO A 869 -32.49 4.29 35.37
C PRO A 869 -33.70 5.01 35.98
N PRO A 870 -34.74 4.29 36.45
CA PRO A 870 -35.89 4.89 37.10
C PRO A 870 -35.51 5.75 38.33
N PRO A 871 -36.26 6.84 38.64
CA PRO A 871 -35.90 7.75 39.74
C PRO A 871 -35.71 7.07 41.11
N GLU A 872 -36.49 6.04 41.43
CA GLU A 872 -36.33 5.30 42.69
C GLU A 872 -35.03 4.49 42.74
N VAL A 873 -34.58 3.96 41.59
CA VAL A 873 -33.29 3.24 41.46
C VAL A 873 -32.13 4.23 41.56
N LYS A 874 -32.24 5.41 40.95
CA LYS A 874 -31.24 6.49 41.09
C LYS A 874 -31.03 6.87 42.55
N LYS A 875 -32.12 7.18 43.25
CA LYS A 875 -32.16 7.51 44.68
C LYS A 875 -31.58 6.40 45.58
N GLN A 876 -31.79 5.12 45.23
CA GLN A 876 -31.15 4.00 45.93
C GLN A 876 -29.63 3.97 45.72
N VAL A 877 -29.15 4.19 44.48
CA VAL A 877 -27.71 4.30 44.18
C VAL A 877 -27.11 5.49 44.91
N ASP A 878 -27.74 6.67 44.86
CA ASP A 878 -27.25 7.90 45.51
C ASP A 878 -27.09 7.71 47.02
N ALA A 879 -28.07 7.08 47.70
CA ALA A 879 -27.97 6.76 49.12
C ALA A 879 -26.81 5.79 49.46
N ARG A 880 -26.46 4.88 48.53
CA ARG A 880 -25.34 3.93 48.69
C ARG A 880 -23.99 4.57 48.36
N VAL A 881 -23.95 5.51 47.42
CA VAL A 881 -22.81 6.39 47.16
C VAL A 881 -22.52 7.25 48.40
N GLU A 882 -23.54 7.87 49.01
CA GLU A 882 -23.40 8.63 50.26
C GLU A 882 -22.84 7.78 51.42
N ASP A 883 -23.39 6.58 51.65
CA ASP A 883 -22.95 5.64 52.68
C ASP A 883 -21.47 5.24 52.48
N TRP A 884 -21.10 4.89 51.24
CA TRP A 884 -19.72 4.54 50.87
C TRP A 884 -18.75 5.72 50.97
N LEU A 885 -19.17 6.93 50.61
CA LEU A 885 -18.39 8.16 50.82
C LEU A 885 -18.13 8.41 52.30
N LYS A 886 -19.15 8.28 53.17
CA LYS A 886 -19.02 8.39 54.63
C LYS A 886 -18.13 7.30 55.24
N GLY A 887 -18.03 6.14 54.60
CA GLY A 887 -17.16 5.03 55.00
C GLY A 887 -15.68 5.16 54.61
N ARG A 888 -15.32 6.05 53.68
CA ARG A 888 -13.93 6.21 53.18
C ARG A 888 -12.98 6.72 54.27
N LYS A 889 -11.71 6.31 54.19
CA LYS A 889 -10.64 6.74 55.09
C LYS A 889 -9.33 6.98 54.34
N GLY A 890 -8.68 8.10 54.64
CA GLY A 890 -7.39 8.50 54.04
C GLY A 890 -7.55 9.46 52.86
N ARG A 891 -6.53 10.30 52.65
CA ARG A 891 -6.50 11.36 51.64
C ARG A 891 -6.62 10.77 50.22
N GLN A 892 -7.62 11.20 49.45
CA GLN A 892 -7.81 10.72 48.08
C GLN A 892 -7.02 11.56 47.07
N VAL A 893 -7.02 11.04 45.84
CA VAL A 893 -6.58 11.71 44.61
C VAL A 893 -7.50 11.22 43.48
N HIS A 894 -8.20 12.14 42.83
CA HIS A 894 -9.03 11.91 41.63
C HIS A 894 -9.18 13.18 40.79
N LEU A 895 -9.53 13.00 39.51
CA LEU A 895 -9.85 14.10 38.59
C LEU A 895 -11.29 14.60 38.74
N THR A 896 -12.21 13.68 39.04
CA THR A 896 -13.66 13.92 39.07
C THR A 896 -14.30 13.40 40.34
N ASN A 897 -15.29 14.14 40.81
CA ASN A 897 -16.20 13.74 41.87
C ASN A 897 -17.17 12.67 41.37
N ILE A 898 -17.96 12.11 42.30
CA ILE A 898 -18.96 11.08 41.96
C ILE A 898 -20.28 11.76 41.65
N HIS A 899 -20.50 11.99 40.36
CA HIS A 899 -21.74 12.51 39.78
C HIS A 899 -22.29 11.45 38.81
N PRO A 900 -23.06 10.45 39.30
CA PRO A 900 -23.48 9.31 38.50
C PRO A 900 -24.31 9.73 37.28
N TRP A 901 -25.27 10.66 37.49
CA TRP A 901 -26.27 11.10 36.52
C TRP A 901 -25.88 12.36 35.72
N GLN A 902 -24.64 12.81 35.82
CA GLN A 902 -24.13 13.81 34.88
C GLN A 902 -24.03 13.16 33.50
N ASP A 903 -24.36 13.88 32.42
CA ASP A 903 -24.19 13.38 31.04
C ASP A 903 -24.85 12.00 30.78
N GLU A 904 -26.18 11.92 30.94
CA GLU A 904 -26.94 10.69 30.71
C GLU A 904 -27.13 10.33 29.24
N GLU A 905 -26.89 11.26 28.30
CA GLU A 905 -26.98 11.01 26.85
C GLU A 905 -25.91 10.02 26.39
N HIS A 906 -24.69 10.15 26.91
CA HIS A 906 -23.53 9.35 26.51
C HIS A 906 -23.15 8.26 27.54
N ARG A 907 -24.05 7.92 28.48
CA ARG A 907 -23.82 6.91 29.53
C ARG A 907 -24.79 5.73 29.48
N GLN A 908 -24.29 4.56 29.85
CA GLN A 908 -25.09 3.40 30.23
C GLN A 908 -24.70 2.92 31.63
N TYR A 909 -25.62 2.25 32.31
CA TYR A 909 -25.48 1.88 33.71
C TYR A 909 -25.77 0.40 33.93
N HIS A 910 -24.98 -0.22 34.80
CA HIS A 910 -25.15 -1.59 35.25
C HIS A 910 -25.26 -1.56 36.78
N ILE A 911 -26.28 -2.22 37.33
CA ILE A 911 -26.59 -2.15 38.77
C ILE A 911 -26.76 -3.56 39.33
N ALA A 912 -25.91 -3.96 40.27
CA ALA A 912 -25.95 -5.26 40.92
C ALA A 912 -26.73 -5.19 42.23
N GLN A 913 -27.77 -6.03 42.36
CA GLN A 913 -28.64 -6.15 43.52
C GLN A 913 -28.57 -7.56 44.14
N THR A 914 -28.62 -7.64 45.46
CA THR A 914 -28.80 -8.90 46.20
C THR A 914 -30.27 -9.34 46.24
N PRO A 915 -30.58 -10.60 46.64
CA PRO A 915 -31.95 -11.13 46.64
C PRO A 915 -32.98 -10.38 47.51
N ASP A 916 -32.52 -9.55 48.45
CA ASP A 916 -33.32 -8.66 49.30
C ASP A 916 -33.66 -7.31 48.63
N GLY A 917 -33.08 -7.02 47.45
CA GLY A 917 -33.21 -5.76 46.73
C GLY A 917 -32.13 -4.71 47.07
N THR A 918 -31.21 -4.99 48.00
CA THR A 918 -30.13 -4.06 48.34
C THR A 918 -29.13 -3.94 47.18
N ILE A 919 -28.72 -2.70 46.85
CA ILE A 919 -27.70 -2.48 45.82
C ILE A 919 -26.31 -2.80 46.42
N ALA A 920 -25.65 -3.76 45.78
CA ALA A 920 -24.34 -4.30 46.14
C ALA A 920 -23.20 -3.64 45.34
N ALA A 921 -23.38 -3.40 44.05
CA ALA A 921 -22.39 -2.70 43.21
C ALA A 921 -23.03 -1.89 42.09
N PHE A 922 -22.30 -0.90 41.58
CA PHE A 922 -22.73 0.01 40.52
C PHE A 922 -21.58 0.27 39.53
N VAL A 923 -21.88 0.20 38.23
CA VAL A 923 -20.96 0.59 37.16
C VAL A 923 -21.65 1.58 36.23
N ALA A 924 -20.95 2.66 35.91
CA ALA A 924 -21.34 3.59 34.84
C ALA A 924 -20.28 3.55 33.74
N MET A 925 -20.72 3.26 32.51
CA MET A 925 -19.89 3.28 31.31
C MET A 925 -20.19 4.58 30.55
N ALA A 926 -19.17 5.40 30.32
CA ALA A 926 -19.27 6.60 29.49
C ALA A 926 -18.73 6.33 28.09
N GLN A 927 -19.41 6.86 27.06
CA GLN A 927 -19.01 6.72 25.67
C GLN A 927 -18.01 7.82 25.29
N LEU A 928 -16.84 7.43 24.80
CA LEU A 928 -15.76 8.31 24.36
C LEU A 928 -15.79 8.49 22.84
N SER A 929 -14.77 9.13 22.25
CA SER A 929 -14.62 9.19 20.78
C SER A 929 -14.69 7.79 20.12
N PRO A 930 -14.96 7.70 18.81
CA PRO A 930 -14.85 6.44 18.06
C PRO A 930 -13.46 5.79 18.14
N ASP A 931 -12.41 6.58 18.39
CA ASP A 931 -11.03 6.14 18.48
C ASP A 931 -10.67 5.62 19.89
N HIS A 932 -11.17 6.27 20.96
CA HIS A 932 -10.91 5.86 22.34
C HIS A 932 -11.92 4.84 22.90
N GLY A 933 -13.11 4.73 22.29
CA GLY A 933 -14.11 3.71 22.59
C GLY A 933 -15.04 4.07 23.76
N TRP A 934 -14.79 3.48 24.93
CA TRP A 934 -15.60 3.66 26.15
C TRP A 934 -14.72 3.85 27.40
N GLN A 935 -15.29 4.41 28.47
CA GLN A 935 -14.69 4.48 29.80
C GLN A 935 -15.54 3.76 30.85
N VAL A 936 -14.93 2.93 31.70
CA VAL A 936 -15.48 2.53 33.00
C VAL A 936 -15.38 3.74 33.94
N LYS A 937 -16.33 4.68 33.83
CA LYS A 937 -16.27 6.00 34.49
C LYS A 937 -16.42 5.87 36.01
N TYR A 938 -17.31 5.00 36.47
CA TYR A 938 -17.43 4.61 37.87
C TYR A 938 -17.56 3.09 37.98
N SER A 939 -16.91 2.50 38.98
CA SER A 939 -17.06 1.11 39.39
C SER A 939 -16.99 1.05 40.91
N LEU A 940 -18.14 0.85 41.57
CA LEU A 940 -18.31 1.01 43.01
C LEU A 940 -18.81 -0.29 43.64
N ASP A 941 -18.10 -0.78 44.65
CA ASP A 941 -18.50 -1.85 45.56
C ASP A 941 -19.02 -1.25 46.87
N PHE A 942 -20.29 -1.47 47.20
CA PHE A 942 -20.90 -0.83 48.37
C PHE A 942 -20.72 -1.67 49.65
N PRO A 943 -20.79 -1.06 50.85
CA PRO A 943 -20.58 -1.77 52.10
C PRO A 943 -21.53 -2.98 52.26
N ASN A 944 -20.98 -4.12 52.69
CA ASN A 944 -21.64 -5.42 52.83
C ASN A 944 -22.04 -6.14 51.52
N ALA A 945 -21.54 -5.71 50.35
CA ALA A 945 -21.71 -6.45 49.10
C ALA A 945 -21.11 -7.87 49.16
N PRO A 946 -21.75 -8.89 48.56
CA PRO A 946 -21.17 -10.23 48.45
C PRO A 946 -19.83 -10.23 47.71
N SER A 947 -18.88 -11.05 48.17
CA SER A 947 -17.56 -11.15 47.53
C SER A 947 -17.70 -11.60 46.07
N GLY A 948 -17.04 -10.90 45.15
CA GLY A 948 -17.15 -11.11 43.71
C GLY A 948 -18.15 -10.21 42.96
N SER A 949 -18.97 -9.42 43.67
CA SER A 949 -19.98 -8.56 43.03
C SER A 949 -19.38 -7.54 42.06
N ILE A 950 -18.20 -6.99 42.38
CA ILE A 950 -17.53 -5.98 41.56
C ILE A 950 -16.85 -6.59 40.33
N GLU A 951 -16.21 -7.76 40.47
CA GLU A 951 -15.67 -8.50 39.34
C GLU A 951 -16.77 -8.96 38.37
N TYR A 952 -17.93 -9.38 38.89
CA TYR A 952 -19.08 -9.78 38.08
C TYR A 952 -19.64 -8.62 37.26
N ILE A 953 -20.01 -7.51 37.92
CA ILE A 953 -20.64 -6.37 37.25
C ILE A 953 -19.72 -5.67 36.24
N VAL A 954 -18.41 -5.58 36.51
CA VAL A 954 -17.46 -4.99 35.57
C VAL A 954 -17.21 -5.92 34.37
N THR A 955 -17.08 -7.24 34.59
CA THR A 955 -16.94 -8.21 33.48
C THR A 955 -18.19 -8.22 32.59
N HIS A 956 -19.38 -8.09 33.19
CA HIS A 956 -20.65 -7.96 32.47
C HIS A 956 -20.71 -6.66 31.65
N ALA A 957 -20.33 -5.51 32.23
CA ALA A 957 -20.28 -4.23 31.53
C ALA A 957 -19.30 -4.23 30.34
N LEU A 958 -18.14 -4.87 30.48
CA LEU A 958 -17.19 -5.07 29.37
C LEU A 958 -17.80 -5.92 28.25
N LYS A 959 -18.52 -7.00 28.58
CA LYS A 959 -19.24 -7.83 27.60
C LYS A 959 -20.33 -7.08 26.87
N ALA A 960 -21.08 -6.23 27.58
CA ALA A 960 -22.13 -5.40 26.98
C ALA A 960 -21.56 -4.43 25.93
N VAL A 961 -20.42 -3.78 26.18
CA VAL A 961 -19.77 -2.93 25.16
C VAL A 961 -19.13 -3.73 24.04
N ALA A 962 -18.48 -4.88 24.31
CA ALA A 962 -17.95 -5.76 23.27
C ALA A 962 -19.04 -6.20 22.28
N ALA A 963 -20.22 -6.59 22.78
CA ALA A 963 -21.37 -6.96 21.96
C ALA A 963 -21.93 -5.81 21.09
N SER A 964 -21.57 -4.55 21.37
CA SER A 964 -21.89 -3.38 20.55
C SER A 964 -20.73 -2.92 19.64
N GLY A 965 -19.66 -3.72 19.51
CA GLY A 965 -18.53 -3.43 18.63
C GLY A 965 -17.46 -2.51 19.24
N ALA A 966 -17.33 -2.46 20.58
CA ALA A 966 -16.26 -1.71 21.22
C ALA A 966 -14.89 -2.42 21.10
N GLU A 967 -13.92 -1.75 20.48
CA GLU A 967 -12.53 -2.23 20.33
C GLU A 967 -11.64 -1.84 21.54
N SER A 968 -12.03 -0.80 22.28
CA SER A 968 -11.29 -0.23 23.41
C SER A 968 -12.24 0.17 24.54
N VAL A 969 -11.88 -0.20 25.77
CA VAL A 969 -12.44 0.35 27.00
C VAL A 969 -11.30 0.78 27.91
N THR A 970 -11.36 1.96 28.50
CA THR A 970 -10.41 2.39 29.53
C THR A 970 -11.02 2.50 30.92
N PHE A 971 -10.23 2.24 31.96
CA PHE A 971 -10.59 2.48 33.35
C PHE A 971 -10.25 3.91 33.83
N GLY A 972 -9.73 4.79 32.98
CA GLY A 972 -9.20 6.10 33.39
C GLY A 972 -7.74 6.01 33.85
N GLY A 973 -6.96 7.07 33.63
CA GLY A 973 -5.55 7.19 34.00
C GLY A 973 -5.15 6.60 35.37
N GLY A 974 -4.20 5.66 35.34
CA GLY A 974 -3.51 5.11 36.50
C GLY A 974 -2.09 5.68 36.66
N ALA A 975 -1.52 5.54 37.85
CA ALA A 975 -0.13 5.90 38.12
C ALA A 975 0.80 4.74 37.73
N SER A 976 1.75 4.99 36.83
CA SER A 976 2.63 3.94 36.33
C SER A 976 3.79 3.69 37.29
N SER A 977 4.21 2.42 37.42
CA SER A 977 5.36 2.04 38.25
C SER A 977 6.72 2.54 37.72
N LYS A 978 6.74 3.20 36.56
CA LYS A 978 7.95 3.63 35.84
C LYS A 978 7.91 5.12 35.53
N PHE A 979 9.08 5.77 35.54
CA PHE A 979 9.27 7.12 35.01
C PHE A 979 9.85 7.04 33.60
N THR A 980 9.13 7.51 32.59
CA THR A 980 9.57 7.51 31.19
C THR A 980 9.86 8.95 30.74
N PRO A 981 11.12 9.31 30.43
CA PRO A 981 11.44 10.64 29.92
C PRO A 981 10.94 10.80 28.48
N GLY A 982 10.23 11.90 28.22
CA GLY A 982 9.77 12.27 26.88
C GLY A 982 10.69 13.28 26.19
N HIS A 983 10.15 13.98 25.20
CA HIS A 983 10.85 15.03 24.48
C HIS A 983 11.43 16.13 25.38
N ASN A 984 12.59 16.65 24.95
CA ASN A 984 13.30 17.78 25.56
C ASN A 984 13.70 17.62 27.05
N VAL A 985 13.63 16.41 27.61
CA VAL A 985 14.12 16.06 28.97
C VAL A 985 15.26 15.05 28.89
N LYS A 986 16.49 15.46 29.25
CA LYS A 986 17.69 14.62 29.20
C LYS A 986 18.55 14.73 30.47
N GLY A 987 19.39 13.74 30.71
CA GLY A 987 20.48 13.78 31.70
C GLY A 987 20.02 13.92 33.16
N THR A 988 20.66 14.83 33.90
CA THR A 988 20.46 15.02 35.35
C THR A 988 19.01 15.34 35.73
N ARG A 989 18.25 16.02 34.86
CA ARG A 989 16.85 16.39 35.12
C ARG A 989 15.94 15.16 35.27
N VAL A 990 16.19 14.09 34.51
CA VAL A 990 15.47 12.81 34.61
C VAL A 990 15.66 12.21 36.01
N LYS A 991 16.91 12.18 36.51
CA LYS A 991 17.24 11.62 37.84
C LYS A 991 16.59 12.41 38.99
N VAL A 992 16.33 13.71 38.81
CA VAL A 992 15.63 14.54 39.80
C VAL A 992 14.11 14.30 39.74
N LEU A 993 13.50 14.37 38.56
CA LEU A 993 12.05 14.19 38.40
C LEU A 993 11.61 12.76 38.78
N SER A 994 12.36 11.74 38.37
CA SER A 994 12.11 10.35 38.77
C SER A 994 12.12 10.18 40.29
N ARG A 995 13.11 10.76 41.00
CA ARG A 995 13.18 10.68 42.47
C ARG A 995 12.03 11.40 43.16
N ALA A 996 11.61 12.56 42.63
CA ALA A 996 10.45 13.29 43.16
C ALA A 996 9.15 12.48 42.96
N TYR A 997 8.96 11.90 41.78
CA TYR A 997 7.81 11.05 41.49
C TYR A 997 7.73 9.83 42.41
N HIS A 998 8.82 9.07 42.55
CA HIS A 998 8.82 7.86 43.38
C HIS A 998 8.49 8.15 44.85
N ALA A 999 8.94 9.30 45.39
CA ALA A 999 8.57 9.73 46.72
C ALA A 999 7.06 9.99 46.85
N ILE A 1000 6.49 10.79 45.94
CA ILE A 1000 5.05 11.13 45.92
C ILE A 1000 4.18 9.88 45.73
N ALA A 1001 4.54 9.01 44.77
CA ALA A 1001 3.80 7.79 44.49
C ALA A 1001 3.80 6.80 45.68
N THR A 1002 4.91 6.74 46.43
CA THR A 1002 5.02 5.91 47.65
C THR A 1002 4.20 6.51 48.81
N GLU A 1003 4.28 7.82 49.02
CA GLU A 1003 3.57 8.53 50.10
C GLU A 1003 2.05 8.49 49.91
N LEU A 1004 1.58 8.64 48.66
CA LEU A 1004 0.15 8.63 48.29
C LEU A 1004 -0.37 7.26 47.83
N LYS A 1005 0.47 6.20 47.85
CA LYS A 1005 0.13 4.81 47.46
C LYS A 1005 -0.57 4.68 46.10
N LEU A 1006 -0.16 5.49 45.12
CA LEU A 1006 -0.91 5.66 43.86
C LEU A 1006 -0.96 4.38 43.01
N THR A 1007 0.01 3.48 43.16
CA THR A 1007 0.11 2.22 42.40
C THR A 1007 -0.95 1.17 42.77
N ASN A 1008 -1.52 1.23 43.98
CA ASN A 1008 -2.41 0.18 44.49
C ASN A 1008 -3.74 0.04 43.72
N LYS A 1009 -4.15 1.06 42.94
CA LYS A 1009 -5.36 0.98 42.09
C LYS A 1009 -5.12 0.23 40.77
N THR A 1010 -3.88 0.17 40.30
CA THR A 1010 -3.49 -0.50 39.03
C THR A 1010 -3.65 -2.02 39.13
N GLU A 1011 -3.23 -2.63 40.24
CA GLU A 1011 -3.26 -4.09 40.46
C GLU A 1011 -4.65 -4.75 40.33
N PHE A 1012 -5.74 -4.00 40.46
CA PHE A 1012 -7.09 -4.53 40.24
C PHE A 1012 -7.46 -4.56 38.75
N ARG A 1013 -7.04 -3.53 38.00
CA ARG A 1013 -7.37 -3.35 36.58
C ARG A 1013 -6.53 -4.25 35.69
N GLU A 1014 -5.26 -4.47 36.03
CA GLU A 1014 -4.40 -5.48 35.40
C GLU A 1014 -5.05 -6.88 35.46
N LYS A 1015 -5.67 -7.23 36.59
CA LYS A 1015 -6.41 -8.50 36.77
C LYS A 1015 -7.71 -8.58 35.97
N LEU A 1016 -8.21 -7.45 35.45
CA LEU A 1016 -9.33 -7.36 34.51
C LEU A 1016 -8.85 -7.18 33.05
N GLY A 1017 -7.56 -7.42 32.78
CA GLY A 1017 -6.97 -7.42 31.44
C GLY A 1017 -6.45 -6.05 30.96
N ALA A 1018 -6.44 -5.02 31.82
CA ALA A 1018 -6.00 -3.69 31.41
C ALA A 1018 -4.47 -3.55 31.27
N VAL A 1019 -4.04 -2.72 30.32
CA VAL A 1019 -2.65 -2.34 30.04
C VAL A 1019 -2.48 -0.81 30.05
N ASP A 1020 -1.30 -0.32 30.42
CA ASP A 1020 -0.96 1.11 30.43
C ASP A 1020 -0.73 1.64 28.99
N ASP A 1021 -1.64 2.49 28.49
CA ASP A 1021 -1.45 3.33 27.30
C ASP A 1021 -0.76 4.66 27.69
N PRO A 1022 0.45 5.02 27.21
CA PRO A 1022 1.24 6.11 27.80
C PRO A 1022 0.61 7.51 27.69
N SER A 1023 0.33 8.14 28.83
CA SER A 1023 -0.08 9.55 28.91
C SER A 1023 1.03 10.45 29.48
N TYR A 1024 1.06 11.72 29.05
CA TYR A 1024 2.20 12.61 29.25
C TYR A 1024 1.89 13.86 30.08
N ILE A 1025 2.88 14.33 30.84
CA ILE A 1025 2.89 15.62 31.52
C ILE A 1025 3.84 16.55 30.74
N CYS A 1026 3.28 17.62 30.19
CA CYS A 1026 3.93 18.55 29.28
C CYS A 1026 3.99 19.95 29.91
N TYR A 1027 5.17 20.58 29.92
CA TYR A 1027 5.36 21.90 30.51
C TYR A 1027 6.34 22.80 29.72
N PRO A 1028 6.13 24.14 29.69
CA PRO A 1028 7.04 25.07 29.04
C PRO A 1028 8.47 24.99 29.62
N PRO A 1029 9.50 25.43 28.87
CA PRO A 1029 10.83 25.65 29.42
C PRO A 1029 10.76 26.48 30.72
N HIS A 1030 11.30 25.91 31.81
CA HIS A 1030 11.30 26.48 33.17
C HIS A 1030 9.93 26.53 33.90
N GLY A 1031 8.84 26.01 33.31
CA GLY A 1031 7.50 25.97 33.93
C GLY A 1031 7.41 25.09 35.17
N LEU A 1032 7.91 23.84 35.12
CA LEU A 1032 7.88 22.90 36.24
C LEU A 1032 8.98 23.21 37.27
N GLY A 1033 8.67 24.15 38.18
CA GLY A 1033 9.40 24.43 39.42
C GLY A 1033 8.59 24.05 40.67
N PRO A 1034 9.09 24.35 41.89
CA PRO A 1034 8.45 23.95 43.14
C PRO A 1034 6.98 24.39 43.28
N MET A 1035 6.65 25.62 42.87
CA MET A 1035 5.28 26.13 42.89
C MET A 1035 4.35 25.41 41.90
N ALA A 1036 4.87 24.95 40.76
CA ALA A 1036 4.11 24.16 39.79
C ALA A 1036 3.83 22.75 40.33
N ILE A 1037 4.80 22.14 41.02
CA ILE A 1037 4.61 20.85 41.70
C ILE A 1037 3.56 20.99 42.81
N LYS A 1038 3.60 22.08 43.59
CA LYS A 1038 2.53 22.38 44.56
C LYS A 1038 1.17 22.54 43.87
N ALA A 1039 1.08 23.32 42.78
CA ALA A 1039 -0.18 23.54 42.06
C ALA A 1039 -0.79 22.22 41.54
N ILE A 1040 0.05 21.32 41.00
CA ILE A 1040 -0.38 19.98 40.55
C ILE A 1040 -0.87 19.14 41.73
N LEU A 1041 -0.15 19.12 42.86
CA LEU A 1041 -0.57 18.37 44.05
C LEU A 1041 -1.89 18.91 44.61
N ASN A 1042 -2.01 20.24 44.76
CA ASN A 1042 -3.21 20.91 45.22
C ASN A 1042 -4.44 20.60 44.35
N PHE A 1043 -4.31 20.61 43.02
CA PHE A 1043 -5.39 20.28 42.08
C PHE A 1043 -5.91 18.83 42.22
N PHE A 1044 -5.05 17.92 42.69
CA PHE A 1044 -5.35 16.52 42.93
C PHE A 1044 -5.77 16.20 44.38
N GLU A 1045 -5.84 17.19 45.26
CA GLU A 1045 -6.37 17.05 46.63
C GLU A 1045 -7.87 17.40 46.65
N ASP A 1046 -8.63 16.79 47.56
CA ASP A 1046 -10.05 17.10 47.77
C ASP A 1046 -10.22 18.45 48.49
N ASP A 1047 -11.20 19.25 48.06
CA ASP A 1047 -11.58 20.52 48.71
C ASP A 1047 -12.38 20.31 50.02
N ASP A 1048 -12.92 19.09 50.26
CA ASP A 1048 -13.82 18.74 51.38
C ASP A 1048 -13.13 17.98 52.54
N MET A 1049 -12.00 18.47 53.09
CA MET A 1049 -11.38 17.98 54.34
C MET A 1049 -10.83 19.06 55.27
#